data_AF-A0A200R5A5-F1
#
_entry.id   AF-A0A200R5A5-F1
#
_cell.length_a   1.000
_cell.length_b   1.000
_cell.length_c   1.000
_cell.angle_alpha   90.00
_cell.angle_beta   90.00
_cell.angle_gamma   90.00
#
_symmetry.space_group_name_H-M   'P 1'
#
loop_
_entity.id
_entity.type
_entity.pdbx_description
1 polymer ?
#
loop_
_entity_poly.entity_id
_entity_poly.type
_entity_poly.pdbx_seq_one_letter_code
_entity_poly.pdbx_strand_id
1 'polypeptide(L)'
;MLSTINICVSGATPRLGVIGRTTQHIRNAEDLFSSSSSSSSTDDKDYKTIYYTQTLDHFNYRPDSYATFQQKYVINFRYWGGANTSAPIFAFLGEESDIDGDVAVIGFLSDHAPQFKALMVFIEHRYYGESIPFGSRKEAFRDASTLGYFNSAQALADYAEVIISLKKNLSAESSPVIVFGGSYGGMLASWFRLKYPHVAHGALASSAPILYFEDIAPKNGYYWVVSKDYREASKCCYNVIKQSWSEIDRIASKPNGLAHLSRKFKTCSPLNKSFELKDYLDSVYAESAQYNHPPKYPVTMICNAIDNTTENTDILSRVHAGVVAYMGKQKCYDMAEFVRPTETSIGWQWQTCSEMVMPIGHDGNDTMFPASPFDLNSFSSSCKSLYGVPPRPHWILNEYGGHDIKMVLQRFASNIIFSNGLRDPYSSGGVLKGISDTVVAITTTNGSHCLDLLHKSSDDPKWLVEQRTAEIKLIKGWIKEYNAMHNTKTKRKIERAMATTVVLLICALLSITVVCNTALLKRKNNLNAGFSSYAAAAAATNSQDFKTLYYAQTLDHFNYRPESYTIFRQRYIINSRYWGGANAGAPILVHLGAEEPIDGVVRRGGFLTDHAPQLKALMVYIEHRYYGESMPFGSAEVAFKNTSTLGYFNSAQALADYMEVILSLKKNLSAESSPVIVIGGSYGGMLATWFRLKYPHVAHGALASSAPILYFDDIAPKHGYYSVVSKVFSDVSKSCYNVIKHSWSEIDRIASQPNGLALLSRIFKTCSPLKESSDLKRHLEKIYTDSAQFNKPPEYPVTRICNAIDGASSSSSSILNRVYLGVVAHEGKQKCYGIGGVRGELSTPSFSEADYKGWTWQTCTEIILPLQCGNDTMFPSITFDLDGEAEFCQMIFGVTLRPHWILNEYGGRVS
;
A
#
# COMPACT_ATOMS: atom_id res chain seq x y z
N MET A 1 -35.91 -10.56 9.21
CA MET A 1 -37.08 -9.66 9.32
C MET A 1 -36.66 -8.32 8.76
N LEU A 2 -37.05 -8.04 7.51
CA LEU A 2 -36.73 -6.81 6.79
C LEU A 2 -37.88 -5.82 7.05
N SER A 3 -37.73 -4.94 8.04
CA SER A 3 -38.58 -3.75 8.14
C SER A 3 -37.89 -2.60 7.43
N THR A 4 -38.63 -2.01 6.50
CA THR A 4 -38.31 -0.78 5.79
C THR A 4 -38.12 0.38 6.78
N ILE A 5 -36.87 0.68 7.11
CA ILE A 5 -36.51 1.94 7.77
C ILE A 5 -36.16 2.95 6.65
N ASN A 6 -37.14 3.79 6.32
CA ASN A 6 -36.93 5.00 5.51
C ASN A 6 -36.10 6.00 6.34
N ILE A 7 -34.79 5.95 6.23
CA ILE A 7 -33.90 7.00 6.75
C ILE A 7 -33.68 8.02 5.63
N CYS A 8 -34.12 9.25 5.91
CA CYS A 8 -33.93 10.42 5.06
C CYS A 8 -32.44 10.80 5.05
N VAL A 9 -31.76 10.57 3.93
CA VAL A 9 -30.51 11.26 3.58
C VAL A 9 -30.83 12.08 2.33
N SER A 10 -31.10 13.37 2.52
CA SER A 10 -31.13 14.34 1.41
C SER A 10 -29.69 14.51 0.92
N GLY A 11 -29.41 13.97 -0.27
CA GLY A 11 -28.09 14.00 -0.90
C GLY A 11 -27.51 12.58 -1.02
N ALA A 12 -28.03 11.79 -1.97
CA ALA A 12 -27.26 10.67 -2.47
C ALA A 12 -26.00 11.25 -3.12
N THR A 13 -24.82 10.89 -2.63
CA THR A 13 -23.58 11.16 -3.36
C THR A 13 -23.76 10.60 -4.78
N PRO A 14 -23.54 11.41 -5.83
CA PRO A 14 -23.59 10.92 -7.20
C PRO A 14 -22.71 9.68 -7.31
N ARG A 15 -23.21 8.67 -8.03
CA ARG A 15 -22.52 7.39 -8.17
C ARG A 15 -21.30 7.60 -9.06
N LEU A 16 -20.14 7.12 -8.61
CA LEU A 16 -19.08 6.72 -9.53
C LEU A 16 -19.73 5.62 -10.38
N GLY A 17 -19.82 5.89 -11.68
CA GLY A 17 -20.76 5.18 -12.52
C GLY A 17 -20.13 3.88 -13.03
N VAL A 18 -20.89 2.78 -13.01
CA VAL A 18 -20.49 1.54 -13.70
C VAL A 18 -20.67 1.75 -15.20
N ILE A 19 -19.59 1.57 -15.96
CA ILE A 19 -19.56 1.75 -17.41
C ILE A 19 -20.60 0.83 -18.10
N GLY A 20 -20.87 -0.34 -17.52
CA GLY A 20 -21.86 -1.31 -17.99
C GLY A 20 -23.34 -1.04 -17.69
N ARG A 21 -23.72 -0.04 -16.87
CA ARG A 21 -25.15 0.21 -16.55
C ARG A 21 -25.88 0.96 -17.67
N THR A 22 -25.15 1.80 -18.41
CA THR A 22 -25.66 2.63 -19.52
C THR A 22 -26.18 1.78 -20.69
N THR A 23 -25.66 0.56 -20.89
CA THR A 23 -26.15 -0.37 -21.92
C THR A 23 -27.52 -0.97 -21.57
N GLN A 24 -27.91 -1.03 -20.29
CA GLN A 24 -29.22 -1.55 -19.87
C GLN A 24 -30.38 -0.57 -20.11
N HIS A 25 -30.12 0.75 -20.11
CA HIS A 25 -31.13 1.77 -20.43
C HIS A 25 -31.26 2.01 -21.95
N ILE A 26 -30.36 1.42 -22.73
CA ILE A 26 -30.49 1.28 -24.19
C ILE A 26 -31.11 -0.11 -24.46
N ARG A 27 -32.33 -0.35 -23.97
CA ARG A 27 -33.15 -1.47 -24.47
C ARG A 27 -33.67 -1.12 -25.85
N ASN A 28 -32.81 -1.38 -26.83
CA ASN A 28 -33.13 -2.04 -28.09
C ASN A 28 -31.90 -2.88 -28.44
N ALA A 29 -31.70 -3.97 -27.71
CA ALA A 29 -30.77 -5.04 -28.06
C ALA A 29 -31.20 -5.83 -29.32
N GLU A 30 -32.08 -5.26 -30.15
CA GLU A 30 -32.42 -5.77 -31.48
C GLU A 30 -31.84 -4.90 -32.61
N ASP A 31 -31.44 -3.65 -32.34
CA ASP A 31 -30.86 -2.76 -33.39
C ASP A 31 -29.33 -2.67 -33.38
N LEU A 32 -28.66 -3.09 -32.30
CA LEU A 32 -27.22 -3.36 -32.31
C LEU A 32 -26.87 -4.68 -33.04
N PHE A 33 -27.87 -5.52 -33.32
CA PHE A 33 -27.71 -6.79 -34.04
C PHE A 33 -28.21 -6.77 -35.49
N SER A 34 -28.77 -5.65 -36.00
CA SER A 34 -29.44 -5.63 -37.32
C SER A 34 -28.79 -4.76 -38.41
N SER A 35 -27.70 -4.02 -38.16
CA SER A 35 -27.06 -3.23 -39.23
C SER A 35 -25.53 -3.13 -39.14
N SER A 36 -24.84 -4.26 -39.15
CA SER A 36 -23.52 -4.42 -39.79
C SER A 36 -23.15 -5.90 -39.90
N SER A 37 -23.79 -6.58 -40.84
CA SER A 37 -23.33 -7.87 -41.33
C SER A 37 -22.04 -7.71 -42.13
N SER A 38 -20.92 -7.48 -41.44
CA SER A 38 -19.58 -7.77 -41.93
C SER A 38 -18.63 -8.10 -40.76
N SER A 39 -18.73 -9.35 -40.30
CA SER A 39 -17.71 -10.13 -39.59
C SER A 39 -16.83 -9.42 -38.55
N SER A 40 -17.22 -9.47 -37.27
CA SER A 40 -16.28 -9.87 -36.21
C SER A 40 -17.02 -10.65 -35.13
N SER A 41 -16.97 -11.97 -35.24
CA SER A 41 -17.16 -12.85 -34.09
C SER A 41 -16.06 -12.54 -33.06
N THR A 42 -16.35 -11.74 -32.04
CA THR A 42 -15.56 -11.76 -30.81
C THR A 42 -15.86 -13.09 -30.14
N ASP A 43 -15.00 -14.07 -30.40
CA ASP A 43 -15.08 -15.43 -29.88
C ASP A 43 -14.88 -15.37 -28.35
N ASP A 44 -15.97 -15.48 -27.61
CA ASP A 44 -16.06 -15.59 -26.13
C ASP A 44 -15.15 -16.71 -25.56
N LYS A 45 -14.64 -17.59 -26.43
CA LYS A 45 -13.75 -18.71 -26.11
C LYS A 45 -12.34 -18.32 -25.66
N ASP A 46 -11.88 -17.10 -25.99
CA ASP A 46 -10.50 -16.67 -25.71
C ASP A 46 -10.32 -16.10 -24.29
N TYR A 47 -11.40 -15.66 -23.64
CA TYR A 47 -11.40 -15.22 -22.25
C TYR A 47 -11.60 -16.42 -21.31
N LYS A 48 -10.76 -16.52 -20.29
CA LYS A 48 -10.83 -17.59 -19.28
C LYS A 48 -10.99 -16.98 -17.91
N THR A 49 -12.05 -17.38 -17.21
CA THR A 49 -12.27 -17.06 -15.81
C THR A 49 -11.43 -17.98 -14.94
N ILE A 50 -10.68 -17.40 -14.01
CA ILE A 50 -9.84 -18.09 -13.04
C ILE A 50 -10.10 -17.49 -11.66
N TYR A 51 -9.90 -18.28 -10.61
CA TYR A 51 -10.01 -17.80 -9.23
C TYR A 51 -8.68 -17.93 -8.51
N TYR A 52 -8.26 -16.87 -7.83
CA TYR A 52 -7.13 -16.86 -6.91
C TYR A 52 -7.64 -17.05 -5.48
N THR A 53 -7.00 -17.93 -4.70
CA THR A 53 -7.30 -18.08 -3.28
C THR A 53 -6.65 -16.93 -2.52
N GLN A 54 -7.46 -15.92 -2.23
CA GLN A 54 -7.04 -14.64 -1.68
C GLN A 54 -7.09 -14.64 -0.15
N THR A 55 -6.13 -13.97 0.48
CA THR A 55 -6.13 -13.71 1.93
C THR A 55 -7.20 -12.69 2.28
N LEU A 56 -7.99 -12.96 3.33
CA LEU A 56 -9.06 -12.05 3.76
C LEU A 56 -8.51 -10.69 4.22
N ASP A 57 -7.47 -10.73 5.05
CA ASP A 57 -6.87 -9.53 5.65
C ASP A 57 -5.35 -9.52 5.47
N HIS A 58 -4.91 -8.58 4.64
CA HIS A 58 -3.51 -8.39 4.31
C HIS A 58 -2.71 -7.66 5.38
N PHE A 59 -3.34 -6.90 6.28
CA PHE A 59 -2.64 -5.95 7.15
C PHE A 59 -2.73 -6.32 8.64
N ASN A 60 -3.07 -7.58 8.91
CA ASN A 60 -3.26 -8.10 10.25
C ASN A 60 -2.95 -9.61 10.32
N TYR A 61 -2.54 -10.08 11.50
CA TYR A 61 -2.15 -11.46 11.77
C TYR A 61 -3.03 -12.13 12.85
N ARG A 62 -4.23 -11.59 13.10
CA ARG A 62 -5.22 -12.26 13.95
C ARG A 62 -5.64 -13.61 13.34
N PRO A 63 -6.17 -14.57 14.12
CA PRO A 63 -6.60 -15.86 13.59
C PRO A 63 -7.58 -15.76 12.41
N ASP A 64 -8.52 -14.83 12.48
CA ASP A 64 -9.50 -14.57 11.42
C ASP A 64 -8.89 -13.93 10.16
N SER A 65 -7.75 -13.25 10.28
CA SER A 65 -7.04 -12.63 9.16
C SER A 65 -6.46 -13.63 8.17
N TYR A 66 -6.32 -14.90 8.57
CA TYR A 66 -5.85 -16.00 7.72
C TYR A 66 -6.96 -16.71 6.94
N ALA A 67 -8.22 -16.34 7.16
CA ALA A 67 -9.30 -16.84 6.32
C ALA A 67 -9.03 -16.46 4.86
N THR A 68 -9.53 -17.27 3.92
CA THR A 68 -9.35 -17.04 2.49
C THR A 68 -10.69 -17.00 1.77
N PHE A 69 -10.70 -16.41 0.58
CA PHE A 69 -11.83 -16.42 -0.34
C PHE A 69 -11.35 -16.55 -1.79
N GLN A 70 -12.25 -16.90 -2.70
CA GLN A 70 -11.92 -17.00 -4.11
C GLN A 70 -12.14 -15.64 -4.78
N GLN A 71 -11.08 -15.03 -5.29
CA GLN A 71 -11.14 -13.80 -6.06
C GLN A 71 -11.09 -14.11 -7.56
N LYS A 72 -12.10 -13.68 -8.30
CA LYS A 72 -12.25 -13.87 -9.74
C LYS A 72 -11.29 -12.95 -10.50
N TYR A 73 -10.66 -13.48 -11.55
CA TYR A 73 -10.01 -12.70 -12.58
C TYR A 73 -10.18 -13.37 -13.94
N VAL A 74 -10.24 -12.55 -14.99
CA VAL A 74 -10.42 -13.00 -16.36
C VAL A 74 -9.14 -12.75 -17.14
N ILE A 75 -8.67 -13.75 -17.87
CA ILE A 75 -7.42 -13.68 -18.65
C ILE A 75 -7.67 -13.99 -20.11
N ASN A 76 -6.94 -13.32 -21.01
CA ASN A 76 -6.98 -13.62 -22.44
C ASN A 76 -5.57 -13.63 -23.04
N PHE A 77 -5.22 -14.78 -23.62
CA PHE A 77 -3.88 -15.09 -24.15
C PHE A 77 -3.75 -14.84 -25.67
N ARG A 78 -4.83 -14.48 -26.37
CA ARG A 78 -4.92 -14.47 -27.84
C ARG A 78 -3.75 -13.77 -28.54
N TYR A 79 -3.26 -12.68 -27.96
CA TYR A 79 -2.18 -11.88 -28.54
C TYR A 79 -0.85 -11.97 -27.76
N TRP A 80 -0.80 -12.72 -26.67
CA TRP A 80 0.34 -12.66 -25.75
C TRP A 80 1.61 -13.24 -26.39
N GLY A 81 2.68 -12.45 -26.41
CA GLY A 81 3.99 -12.83 -26.97
C GLY A 81 4.78 -13.83 -26.11
N GLY A 82 4.27 -14.18 -24.93
CA GLY A 82 4.90 -15.12 -24.00
C GLY A 82 6.02 -14.52 -23.17
N ALA A 83 6.32 -15.19 -22.05
CA ALA A 83 7.30 -14.75 -21.06
C ALA A 83 8.74 -14.56 -21.61
N ASN A 84 9.14 -15.41 -22.57
CA ASN A 84 10.50 -15.37 -23.17
C ASN A 84 10.80 -14.07 -23.92
N THR A 85 9.76 -13.33 -24.32
CA THR A 85 9.92 -12.03 -24.98
C THR A 85 9.70 -10.85 -24.02
N SER A 86 9.51 -11.13 -22.73
CA SER A 86 9.07 -10.15 -21.72
C SER A 86 7.84 -9.37 -22.19
N ALA A 87 6.90 -10.07 -22.85
CA ALA A 87 5.70 -9.48 -23.38
C ALA A 87 4.85 -8.84 -22.26
N PRO A 88 4.37 -7.59 -22.44
CA PRO A 88 3.70 -6.84 -21.38
C PRO A 88 2.41 -7.51 -20.90
N ILE A 89 2.04 -7.23 -19.66
CA ILE A 89 0.74 -7.57 -19.09
C ILE A 89 -0.07 -6.28 -18.97
N PHE A 90 -1.24 -6.25 -19.59
CA PHE A 90 -2.23 -5.18 -19.44
C PHE A 90 -3.29 -5.66 -18.45
N ALA A 91 -3.34 -5.03 -17.27
CA ALA A 91 -4.20 -5.41 -16.17
C ALA A 91 -5.24 -4.32 -15.90
N PHE A 92 -6.51 -4.61 -16.12
CA PHE A 92 -7.61 -3.76 -15.68
C PHE A 92 -7.95 -4.09 -14.22
N LEU A 93 -7.96 -3.06 -13.38
CA LEU A 93 -8.28 -3.20 -11.96
C LEU A 93 -9.76 -2.89 -11.78
N GLY A 94 -10.55 -3.91 -11.43
CA GLY A 94 -12.00 -3.80 -11.28
C GLY A 94 -12.40 -2.74 -10.26
N GLU A 95 -13.50 -2.07 -10.56
CA GLU A 95 -14.08 -1.01 -9.75
C GLU A 95 -15.28 -1.49 -8.92
N GLU A 96 -16.32 -0.67 -8.78
CA GLU A 96 -17.56 -0.93 -8.05
C GLU A 96 -18.58 -1.85 -8.77
N SER A 97 -18.12 -2.87 -9.47
CA SER A 97 -18.99 -3.80 -10.22
C SER A 97 -18.42 -5.21 -10.40
N ASP A 98 -19.31 -6.11 -10.82
CA ASP A 98 -18.92 -7.40 -11.39
C ASP A 98 -18.07 -7.20 -12.65
N ILE A 99 -16.99 -7.97 -12.78
CA ILE A 99 -15.96 -7.76 -13.82
C ILE A 99 -16.41 -8.20 -15.22
N ASP A 100 -17.45 -9.03 -15.35
CA ASP A 100 -17.88 -9.56 -16.65
C ASP A 100 -18.47 -8.44 -17.53
N GLY A 101 -19.12 -7.46 -16.90
CA GLY A 101 -19.58 -6.25 -17.57
C GLY A 101 -18.41 -5.47 -18.18
N ASP A 102 -17.30 -5.35 -17.45
CA ASP A 102 -16.12 -4.60 -17.86
C ASP A 102 -15.38 -5.30 -19.01
N VAL A 103 -15.27 -6.63 -18.97
CA VAL A 103 -14.69 -7.44 -20.07
C VAL A 103 -15.44 -7.17 -21.39
N ALA A 104 -16.76 -6.97 -21.34
CA ALA A 104 -17.56 -6.70 -22.53
C ALA A 104 -17.37 -5.29 -23.10
N VAL A 105 -17.27 -4.26 -22.23
CA VAL A 105 -17.31 -2.85 -22.64
C VAL A 105 -15.94 -2.17 -22.73
N ILE A 106 -14.96 -2.63 -21.96
CA ILE A 106 -13.60 -2.07 -21.92
C ILE A 106 -12.79 -2.62 -23.10
N GLY A 107 -12.90 -1.93 -24.22
CA GLY A 107 -12.22 -2.31 -25.46
C GLY A 107 -10.76 -1.91 -25.53
N PHE A 108 -10.31 -0.90 -24.76
CA PHE A 108 -8.96 -0.33 -24.87
C PHE A 108 -7.84 -1.38 -24.72
N LEU A 109 -8.00 -2.36 -23.84
CA LEU A 109 -7.03 -3.46 -23.70
C LEU A 109 -7.00 -4.31 -24.98
N SER A 110 -8.15 -4.79 -25.43
CA SER A 110 -8.29 -5.67 -26.59
C SER A 110 -7.91 -5.02 -27.92
N ASP A 111 -8.19 -3.73 -28.07
CA ASP A 111 -7.85 -2.92 -29.24
C ASP A 111 -6.35 -2.74 -29.41
N HIS A 112 -5.60 -2.77 -28.30
CA HIS A 112 -4.17 -2.47 -28.27
C HIS A 112 -3.31 -3.69 -27.93
N ALA A 113 -3.86 -4.77 -27.39
CA ALA A 113 -3.11 -5.99 -27.12
C ALA A 113 -2.35 -6.55 -28.35
N PRO A 114 -2.89 -6.54 -29.60
CA PRO A 114 -2.16 -7.02 -30.77
C PRO A 114 -0.83 -6.30 -31.05
N GLN A 115 -0.80 -4.97 -30.91
CA GLN A 115 0.41 -4.18 -31.20
C GLN A 115 1.51 -4.35 -30.14
N PHE A 116 1.13 -4.68 -28.91
CA PHE A 116 2.07 -4.91 -27.80
C PHE A 116 2.41 -6.38 -27.60
N LYS A 117 1.66 -7.27 -28.24
CA LYS A 117 1.62 -8.70 -27.91
C LYS A 117 1.32 -8.91 -26.43
N ALA A 118 0.40 -8.12 -25.88
CA ALA A 118 0.14 -8.07 -24.45
C ALA A 118 -0.75 -9.23 -23.98
N LEU A 119 -0.53 -9.68 -22.75
CA LEU A 119 -1.49 -10.47 -22.00
C LEU A 119 -2.57 -9.53 -21.45
N MET A 120 -3.84 -9.87 -21.62
CA MET A 120 -4.93 -9.10 -21.01
C MET A 120 -5.41 -9.80 -19.74
N VAL A 121 -5.57 -9.02 -18.66
CA VAL A 121 -6.03 -9.49 -17.36
C VAL A 121 -7.05 -8.49 -16.83
N PHE A 122 -8.20 -8.96 -16.35
CA PHE A 122 -9.21 -8.17 -15.65
C PHE A 122 -9.35 -8.78 -14.26
N ILE A 123 -9.11 -8.01 -13.20
CA ILE A 123 -9.12 -8.53 -11.83
C ILE A 123 -10.32 -7.94 -11.10
N GLU A 124 -11.22 -8.80 -10.63
CA GLU A 124 -12.43 -8.37 -9.94
C GLU A 124 -12.11 -7.85 -8.54
N HIS A 125 -12.78 -6.77 -8.15
CA HIS A 125 -12.63 -6.19 -6.84
C HIS A 125 -13.30 -7.06 -5.77
N ARG A 126 -12.67 -7.23 -4.60
CA ARG A 126 -13.30 -7.91 -3.45
C ARG A 126 -14.69 -7.32 -3.14
N TYR A 127 -15.64 -8.16 -2.74
CA TYR A 127 -17.04 -7.81 -2.44
C TYR A 127 -17.93 -7.42 -3.64
N TYR A 128 -17.40 -7.45 -4.86
CA TYR A 128 -18.17 -7.30 -6.09
C TYR A 128 -18.14 -8.60 -6.91
N GLY A 129 -19.19 -8.80 -7.72
CA GLY A 129 -19.39 -9.96 -8.57
C GLY A 129 -19.37 -11.26 -7.77
N GLU A 130 -18.46 -12.15 -8.16
CA GLU A 130 -18.26 -13.46 -7.56
C GLU A 130 -17.15 -13.47 -6.50
N SER A 131 -16.39 -12.38 -6.39
CA SER A 131 -15.26 -12.22 -5.47
C SER A 131 -15.70 -11.89 -4.05
N ILE A 132 -16.51 -12.76 -3.45
CA ILE A 132 -17.22 -12.51 -2.20
C ILE A 132 -16.59 -13.27 -1.02
N PRO A 133 -16.03 -12.58 -0.01
CA PRO A 133 -15.58 -13.20 1.22
C PRO A 133 -16.70 -13.88 2.02
N PHE A 134 -16.34 -14.74 2.98
CA PHE A 134 -17.30 -15.44 3.86
C PHE A 134 -18.32 -16.35 3.13
N GLY A 135 -18.03 -16.71 1.88
CA GLY A 135 -18.77 -17.71 1.09
C GLY A 135 -20.11 -17.25 0.52
N SER A 136 -20.71 -16.16 0.99
CA SER A 136 -21.92 -15.60 0.39
C SER A 136 -22.07 -14.11 0.61
N ARG A 137 -22.74 -13.42 -0.32
CA ARG A 137 -23.01 -11.98 -0.22
C ARG A 137 -23.80 -11.63 1.04
N LYS A 138 -24.75 -12.49 1.43
CA LYS A 138 -25.55 -12.28 2.65
C LYS A 138 -24.67 -12.22 3.91
N GLU A 139 -23.64 -13.05 3.98
CA GLU A 139 -22.73 -13.08 5.13
C GLU A 139 -21.70 -11.94 5.06
N ALA A 140 -21.12 -11.71 3.87
CA ALA A 140 -20.17 -10.63 3.64
C ALA A 140 -20.73 -9.23 3.93
N PHE A 141 -22.03 -9.04 3.73
CA PHE A 141 -22.73 -7.76 3.93
C PHE A 141 -23.58 -7.73 5.22
N ARG A 142 -23.34 -8.65 6.15
CA ARG A 142 -24.15 -8.78 7.37
C ARG A 142 -24.08 -7.53 8.24
N ASP A 143 -22.87 -7.05 8.53
CA ASP A 143 -22.60 -5.89 9.39
C ASP A 143 -21.13 -5.44 9.22
N ALA A 144 -20.71 -4.41 9.97
CA ALA A 144 -19.33 -3.91 9.91
C ALA A 144 -18.24 -4.93 10.29
N SER A 145 -18.57 -6.02 11.01
CA SER A 145 -17.59 -7.07 11.34
C SER A 145 -17.14 -7.86 10.10
N THR A 146 -18.01 -8.03 9.11
CA THR A 146 -17.70 -8.69 7.84
C THR A 146 -17.42 -7.68 6.73
N LEU A 147 -18.04 -6.51 6.73
CA LEU A 147 -17.74 -5.45 5.76
C LEU A 147 -16.41 -4.72 6.01
N GLY A 148 -15.82 -4.84 7.21
CA GLY A 148 -14.58 -4.15 7.57
C GLY A 148 -13.39 -4.35 6.61
N TYR A 149 -13.35 -5.50 5.92
CA TYR A 149 -12.31 -5.86 4.94
C TYR A 149 -12.58 -5.33 3.52
N PHE A 150 -13.71 -4.66 3.32
CA PHE A 150 -14.12 -4.06 2.05
C PHE A 150 -13.62 -2.63 1.96
N ASN A 151 -12.36 -2.48 1.55
CA ASN A 151 -11.69 -1.19 1.39
C ASN A 151 -10.59 -1.27 0.33
N SER A 152 -10.09 -0.10 -0.06
CA SER A 152 -9.15 0.15 -1.12
C SER A 152 -7.78 -0.43 -0.84
N ALA A 153 -7.25 -0.29 0.38
CA ALA A 153 -5.93 -0.81 0.74
C ALA A 153 -5.89 -2.34 0.58
N GLN A 154 -6.94 -3.02 1.06
CA GLN A 154 -7.08 -4.46 0.90
C GLN A 154 -7.23 -4.89 -0.56
N ALA A 155 -8.01 -4.14 -1.36
CA ALA A 155 -8.16 -4.41 -2.79
C ALA A 155 -6.85 -4.20 -3.58
N LEU A 156 -6.05 -3.19 -3.23
CA LEU A 156 -4.74 -2.97 -3.85
C LEU A 156 -3.78 -4.12 -3.52
N ALA A 157 -3.76 -4.61 -2.28
CA ALA A 157 -2.98 -5.78 -1.91
C ALA A 157 -3.45 -7.04 -2.65
N ASP A 158 -4.77 -7.21 -2.85
CA ASP A 158 -5.31 -8.29 -3.66
C ASP A 158 -4.76 -8.29 -5.10
N TYR A 159 -4.81 -7.14 -5.76
CA TYR A 159 -4.31 -6.98 -7.12
C TYR A 159 -2.81 -7.28 -7.20
N ALA A 160 -2.03 -6.90 -6.18
CA ALA A 160 -0.61 -7.22 -6.11
C ALA A 160 -0.38 -8.74 -6.03
N GLU A 161 -1.09 -9.45 -5.15
CA GLU A 161 -0.95 -10.91 -5.02
C GLU A 161 -1.36 -11.63 -6.31
N VAL A 162 -2.48 -11.27 -6.93
CA VAL A 162 -2.94 -11.87 -8.19
C VAL A 162 -1.90 -11.66 -9.29
N ILE A 163 -1.38 -10.44 -9.46
CA ILE A 163 -0.38 -10.14 -10.51
C ILE A 163 0.94 -10.87 -10.25
N ILE A 164 1.43 -10.89 -8.99
CA ILE A 164 2.67 -11.56 -8.63
C ILE A 164 2.54 -13.08 -8.85
N SER A 165 1.45 -13.68 -8.38
CA SER A 165 1.14 -15.10 -8.57
C SER A 165 1.04 -15.44 -10.05
N LEU A 166 0.32 -14.63 -10.83
CA LEU A 166 0.20 -14.80 -12.28
C LEU A 166 1.57 -14.76 -12.97
N LYS A 167 2.40 -13.77 -12.65
CA LYS A 167 3.76 -13.65 -13.21
C LYS A 167 4.60 -14.88 -12.90
N LYS A 168 4.57 -15.37 -11.66
CA LYS A 168 5.28 -16.59 -11.25
C LYS A 168 4.78 -17.82 -12.00
N ASN A 169 3.46 -18.02 -12.06
CA ASN A 169 2.84 -19.19 -12.71
C ASN A 169 3.12 -19.22 -14.23
N LEU A 170 3.30 -18.06 -14.85
CA LEU A 170 3.60 -17.93 -16.27
C LEU A 170 5.10 -17.78 -16.59
N SER A 171 5.99 -17.87 -15.59
CA SER A 171 7.43 -17.55 -15.71
C SER A 171 7.70 -16.16 -16.33
N ALA A 172 6.77 -15.23 -16.10
CA ALA A 172 6.69 -13.92 -16.70
C ALA A 172 7.19 -12.80 -15.76
N GLU A 173 8.06 -13.10 -14.79
CA GLU A 173 8.55 -12.15 -13.78
C GLU A 173 9.22 -10.91 -14.38
N SER A 174 9.83 -11.05 -15.56
CA SER A 174 10.45 -9.96 -16.33
C SER A 174 9.46 -9.17 -17.19
N SER A 175 8.17 -9.53 -17.21
CA SER A 175 7.19 -8.83 -18.04
C SER A 175 6.76 -7.51 -17.37
N PRO A 176 6.79 -6.36 -18.07
CA PRO A 176 6.26 -5.12 -17.53
C PRO A 176 4.74 -5.19 -17.43
N VAL A 177 4.20 -4.69 -16.32
CA VAL A 177 2.75 -4.63 -16.09
C VAL A 177 2.29 -3.18 -16.23
N ILE A 178 1.27 -2.93 -17.04
CA ILE A 178 0.59 -1.63 -17.13
C ILE A 178 -0.81 -1.84 -16.58
N VAL A 179 -1.20 -1.04 -15.59
CA VAL A 179 -2.53 -1.11 -14.97
C VAL A 179 -3.46 -0.06 -15.56
N PHE A 180 -4.74 -0.41 -15.66
CA PHE A 180 -5.79 0.41 -16.25
C PHE A 180 -6.99 0.45 -15.31
N GLY A 181 -7.70 1.57 -15.30
CA GLY A 181 -8.99 1.66 -14.64
C GLY A 181 -9.70 2.97 -14.96
N GLY A 182 -11.02 2.93 -14.89
CA GLY A 182 -11.91 4.09 -15.04
C GLY A 182 -12.55 4.45 -13.70
N SER A 183 -12.89 5.71 -13.47
CA SER A 183 -13.64 6.12 -12.27
C SER A 183 -12.89 5.74 -10.98
N TYR A 184 -13.51 5.04 -10.03
CA TYR A 184 -12.85 4.44 -8.87
C TYR A 184 -11.74 3.46 -9.27
N GLY A 185 -11.93 2.65 -10.32
CA GLY A 185 -10.88 1.81 -10.91
C GLY A 185 -9.67 2.63 -11.36
N GLY A 186 -9.89 3.86 -11.85
CA GLY A 186 -8.83 4.80 -12.19
C GLY A 186 -8.11 5.33 -10.94
N MET A 187 -8.83 5.57 -9.85
CA MET A 187 -8.23 5.91 -8.55
C MET A 187 -7.34 4.74 -8.09
N LEU A 188 -7.88 3.52 -8.11
CA LEU A 188 -7.14 2.28 -7.80
C LEU A 188 -5.91 2.11 -8.69
N ALA A 189 -5.99 2.30 -10.00
CA ALA A 189 -4.85 2.20 -10.91
C ALA A 189 -3.74 3.21 -10.57
N SER A 190 -4.12 4.45 -10.27
CA SER A 190 -3.16 5.49 -9.86
C SER A 190 -2.52 5.16 -8.51
N TRP A 191 -3.31 4.76 -7.50
CA TRP A 191 -2.83 4.40 -6.17
C TRP A 191 -2.01 3.12 -6.19
N PHE A 192 -2.36 2.14 -7.03
CA PHE A 192 -1.59 0.91 -7.23
C PHE A 192 -0.20 1.23 -7.76
N ARG A 193 -0.08 2.13 -8.76
CA ARG A 193 1.23 2.56 -9.25
C ARG A 193 2.04 3.31 -8.19
N LEU A 194 1.39 4.06 -7.30
CA LEU A 194 2.06 4.75 -6.20
C LEU A 194 2.54 3.80 -5.10
N LYS A 195 1.71 2.83 -4.71
CA LYS A 195 1.94 1.94 -3.55
C LYS A 195 2.68 0.65 -3.89
N TYR A 196 2.56 0.18 -5.14
CA TYR A 196 3.18 -1.02 -5.67
C TYR A 196 3.97 -0.76 -6.97
N PRO A 197 4.90 0.22 -7.00
CA PRO A 197 5.67 0.55 -8.21
C PRO A 197 6.63 -0.57 -8.63
N HIS A 198 6.91 -1.54 -7.76
CA HIS A 198 7.64 -2.77 -8.06
C HIS A 198 6.80 -3.82 -8.81
N VAL A 199 5.47 -3.69 -8.80
CA VAL A 199 4.53 -4.60 -9.48
C VAL A 199 4.07 -4.01 -10.81
N ALA A 200 3.51 -2.80 -10.81
CA ALA A 200 3.04 -2.10 -12.01
C ALA A 200 4.05 -1.06 -12.49
N HIS A 201 4.50 -1.13 -13.74
CA HIS A 201 5.45 -0.19 -14.35
C HIS A 201 4.82 1.14 -14.78
N GLY A 202 3.51 1.18 -15.01
CA GLY A 202 2.76 2.39 -15.32
C GLY A 202 1.26 2.20 -15.16
N ALA A 203 0.52 3.32 -15.14
CA ALA A 203 -0.94 3.34 -14.99
C ALA A 203 -1.61 4.31 -15.97
N LEU A 204 -2.76 3.89 -16.52
CA LEU A 204 -3.76 4.78 -17.12
C LEU A 204 -4.95 4.89 -16.16
N ALA A 205 -5.07 6.06 -15.54
CA ALA A 205 -6.13 6.41 -14.60
C ALA A 205 -7.15 7.31 -15.31
N SER A 206 -8.15 6.69 -15.94
CA SER A 206 -9.18 7.44 -16.67
C SER A 206 -10.27 7.95 -15.75
N SER A 207 -10.56 9.24 -15.87
CA SER A 207 -11.62 9.95 -15.15
C SER A 207 -11.58 9.69 -13.64
N ALA A 208 -10.36 9.65 -13.08
CA ALA A 208 -10.10 9.30 -11.69
C ALA A 208 -10.17 10.54 -10.77
N PRO A 209 -11.20 10.69 -9.92
CA PRO A 209 -11.41 11.88 -9.10
C PRO A 209 -10.60 11.83 -7.78
N ILE A 210 -9.28 11.60 -7.86
CA ILE A 210 -8.41 11.44 -6.68
C ILE A 210 -8.32 12.69 -5.78
N LEU A 211 -8.83 13.84 -6.23
CA LEU A 211 -8.85 15.11 -5.49
C LEU A 211 -10.21 15.43 -4.86
N TYR A 212 -11.22 14.58 -5.02
CA TYR A 212 -12.58 14.86 -4.54
C TYR A 212 -12.78 14.50 -3.05
N PHE A 213 -11.82 14.86 -2.20
CA PHE A 213 -11.83 14.60 -0.76
C PHE A 213 -11.60 15.90 0.01
N GLU A 214 -12.20 15.99 1.19
CA GLU A 214 -12.14 17.17 2.07
C GLU A 214 -12.47 18.50 1.35
N ASP A 215 -11.51 19.42 1.29
CA ASP A 215 -11.63 20.76 0.71
C ASP A 215 -10.70 20.96 -0.49
N ILE A 216 -10.11 19.88 -1.03
CA ILE A 216 -9.17 19.94 -2.17
C ILE A 216 -9.90 20.34 -3.46
N ALA A 217 -11.07 19.76 -3.70
CA ALA A 217 -11.94 20.09 -4.83
C ALA A 217 -13.20 20.84 -4.35
N PRO A 218 -13.78 21.74 -5.17
CA PRO A 218 -15.03 22.40 -4.84
C PRO A 218 -16.15 21.40 -4.58
N LYS A 219 -16.84 21.51 -3.45
CA LYS A 219 -17.94 20.60 -3.07
C LYS A 219 -19.06 20.57 -4.11
N ASN A 220 -19.33 21.72 -4.73
CA ASN A 220 -20.30 21.88 -5.82
C ASN A 220 -19.75 21.55 -7.22
N GLY A 221 -18.48 21.14 -7.34
CA GLY A 221 -17.79 20.95 -8.62
C GLY A 221 -18.52 20.02 -9.58
N TYR A 222 -18.94 18.85 -9.08
CA TYR A 222 -19.72 17.87 -9.84
C TYR A 222 -20.97 18.52 -10.47
N TYR A 223 -21.85 19.06 -9.64
CA TYR A 223 -23.11 19.65 -10.09
C TYR A 223 -22.94 20.96 -10.86
N TRP A 224 -21.83 21.66 -10.67
CA TRP A 224 -21.43 22.81 -11.48
C TRP A 224 -21.11 22.36 -12.91
N VAL A 225 -20.36 21.27 -13.10
CA VAL A 225 -20.08 20.72 -14.43
C VAL A 225 -21.37 20.21 -15.09
N VAL A 226 -22.22 19.47 -14.36
CA VAL A 226 -23.55 19.07 -14.87
C VAL A 226 -24.33 20.30 -15.35
N SER A 227 -24.38 21.35 -14.54
CA SER A 227 -25.07 22.62 -14.87
C SER A 227 -24.45 23.34 -16.07
N LYS A 228 -23.12 23.31 -16.20
CA LYS A 228 -22.37 23.88 -17.32
C LYS A 228 -22.72 23.15 -18.62
N ASP A 229 -22.71 21.82 -18.61
CA ASP A 229 -23.03 20.98 -19.76
C ASP A 229 -24.42 21.28 -20.33
N TYR A 230 -25.43 21.35 -19.46
CA TYR A 230 -26.79 21.74 -19.84
C TYR A 230 -26.88 23.18 -20.36
N ARG A 231 -26.15 24.11 -19.73
CA ARG A 231 -26.13 25.52 -20.13
C ARG A 231 -25.48 25.72 -21.50
N GLU A 232 -24.42 24.98 -21.79
CA GLU A 232 -23.71 24.99 -23.07
C GLU A 232 -24.53 24.31 -24.18
N ALA A 233 -25.28 23.25 -23.85
CA ALA A 233 -26.21 22.63 -24.78
C ALA A 233 -27.39 23.56 -25.13
N SER A 234 -28.05 24.14 -24.11
CA SER A 234 -29.08 25.17 -24.30
C SER A 234 -29.37 25.97 -23.02
N LYS A 235 -29.28 27.30 -23.13
CA LYS A 235 -29.69 28.22 -22.06
C LYS A 235 -31.19 28.13 -21.75
N CYS A 236 -32.03 27.82 -22.73
CA CYS A 236 -33.47 27.68 -22.53
C CYS A 236 -33.75 26.42 -21.69
N CYS A 237 -33.24 25.28 -22.13
CA CYS A 237 -33.26 24.01 -21.41
C CYS A 237 -32.79 24.16 -19.95
N TYR A 238 -31.61 24.75 -19.74
CA TYR A 238 -31.06 25.05 -18.41
C TYR A 238 -32.05 25.83 -17.53
N ASN A 239 -32.65 26.91 -18.07
CA ASN A 239 -33.58 27.75 -17.33
C ASN A 239 -34.90 27.04 -17.01
N VAL A 240 -35.40 26.22 -17.94
CA VAL A 240 -36.62 25.41 -17.74
C VAL A 240 -36.39 24.40 -16.61
N ILE A 241 -35.26 23.69 -16.62
CA ILE A 241 -34.89 22.77 -15.55
C ILE A 241 -34.79 23.51 -14.22
N LYS A 242 -34.05 24.63 -14.18
CA LYS A 242 -33.88 25.43 -12.96
C LYS A 242 -35.20 25.93 -12.37
N GLN A 243 -36.14 26.35 -13.21
CA GLN A 243 -37.47 26.81 -12.76
C GLN A 243 -38.37 25.65 -12.31
N SER A 244 -38.21 24.46 -12.92
CA SER A 244 -39.07 23.29 -12.68
C SER A 244 -39.09 22.84 -11.24
N TRP A 245 -38.00 23.00 -10.49
CA TRP A 245 -37.93 22.57 -9.08
C TRP A 245 -38.95 23.28 -8.19
N SER A 246 -39.02 24.61 -8.30
CA SER A 246 -39.99 25.42 -7.55
C SER A 246 -41.42 25.14 -8.00
N GLU A 247 -41.61 24.82 -9.29
CA GLU A 247 -42.91 24.49 -9.86
C GLU A 247 -43.43 23.13 -9.37
N ILE A 248 -42.54 22.14 -9.22
CA ILE A 248 -42.86 20.85 -8.60
C ILE A 248 -43.38 21.07 -7.17
N ASP A 249 -42.66 21.84 -6.35
CA ASP A 249 -43.06 22.12 -4.96
C ASP A 249 -44.37 22.94 -4.89
N ARG A 250 -44.55 23.91 -5.79
CA ARG A 250 -45.78 24.70 -5.91
C ARG A 250 -46.99 23.84 -6.27
N ILE A 251 -46.85 22.87 -7.17
CA ILE A 251 -47.96 21.96 -7.50
C ILE A 251 -48.17 20.95 -6.38
N ALA A 252 -47.11 20.38 -5.82
CA ALA A 252 -47.20 19.39 -4.74
C ALA A 252 -47.91 19.92 -3.49
N SER A 253 -47.81 21.22 -3.19
CA SER A 253 -48.49 21.85 -2.05
C SER A 253 -50.01 22.06 -2.23
N LYS A 254 -50.54 21.88 -3.45
CA LYS A 254 -51.98 22.01 -3.72
C LYS A 254 -52.74 20.72 -3.36
N PRO A 255 -54.07 20.80 -3.10
CA PRO A 255 -54.92 19.61 -2.99
C PRO A 255 -54.79 18.72 -4.24
N ASN A 256 -54.56 17.41 -4.05
CA ASN A 256 -54.30 16.44 -5.11
C ASN A 256 -53.09 16.75 -6.01
N GLY A 257 -52.17 17.63 -5.58
CA GLY A 257 -50.99 18.05 -6.30
C GLY A 257 -50.04 16.90 -6.66
N LEU A 258 -49.70 16.06 -5.68
CA LEU A 258 -48.86 14.88 -5.89
C LEU A 258 -49.49 13.86 -6.86
N ALA A 259 -50.81 13.66 -6.79
CA ALA A 259 -51.54 12.81 -7.73
C ALA A 259 -51.54 13.39 -9.15
N HIS A 260 -51.62 14.72 -9.28
CA HIS A 260 -51.47 15.41 -10.57
C HIS A 260 -50.05 15.21 -11.13
N LEU A 261 -49.00 15.43 -10.32
CA LEU A 261 -47.60 15.18 -10.71
C LEU A 261 -47.38 13.73 -11.12
N SER A 262 -47.94 12.76 -10.37
CA SER A 262 -47.84 11.32 -10.67
C SER A 262 -48.39 11.01 -12.07
N ARG A 263 -49.57 11.55 -12.42
CA ARG A 263 -50.16 11.39 -13.76
C ARG A 263 -49.34 12.10 -14.84
N LYS A 264 -48.86 13.31 -14.55
CA LYS A 264 -48.12 14.15 -15.49
C LYS A 264 -46.78 13.54 -15.90
N PHE A 265 -46.06 13.00 -14.93
CA PHE A 265 -44.79 12.32 -15.14
C PHE A 265 -44.95 10.82 -15.41
N LYS A 266 -46.18 10.29 -15.40
CA LYS A 266 -46.51 8.87 -15.57
C LYS A 266 -45.70 8.00 -14.61
N THR A 267 -45.70 8.32 -13.32
CA THR A 267 -44.96 7.55 -12.32
C THR A 267 -45.58 6.16 -12.15
N CYS A 268 -44.76 5.12 -11.91
CA CYS A 268 -45.27 3.76 -11.74
C CYS A 268 -46.05 3.58 -10.43
N SER A 269 -45.70 4.35 -9.40
CA SER A 269 -46.37 4.42 -8.11
C SER A 269 -46.81 5.87 -7.83
N PRO A 270 -47.91 6.09 -7.09
CA PRO A 270 -48.28 7.43 -6.65
C PRO A 270 -47.18 8.08 -5.80
N LEU A 271 -46.90 9.36 -6.07
CA LEU A 271 -45.95 10.15 -5.27
C LEU A 271 -46.52 10.41 -3.87
N ASN A 272 -45.72 10.14 -2.84
CA ASN A 272 -46.02 10.47 -1.45
C ASN A 272 -45.49 11.85 -1.07
N LYS A 273 -44.36 12.27 -1.67
CA LYS A 273 -43.71 13.55 -1.40
C LYS A 273 -43.05 14.09 -2.67
N SER A 274 -42.88 15.41 -2.77
CA SER A 274 -42.29 16.03 -3.97
C SER A 274 -40.84 15.61 -4.22
N PHE A 275 -40.08 15.32 -3.15
CA PHE A 275 -38.67 14.95 -3.24
C PHE A 275 -38.45 13.67 -4.06
N GLU A 276 -39.39 12.71 -4.08
CA GLU A 276 -39.26 11.47 -4.86
C GLU A 276 -39.10 11.76 -6.37
N LEU A 277 -39.86 12.73 -6.89
CA LEU A 277 -39.73 13.18 -8.27
C LEU A 277 -38.47 14.03 -8.47
N LYS A 278 -38.11 14.85 -7.47
CA LYS A 278 -36.94 15.73 -7.57
C LYS A 278 -35.64 14.93 -7.62
N ASP A 279 -35.49 13.92 -6.77
CA ASP A 279 -34.33 13.02 -6.72
C ASP A 279 -34.21 12.18 -8.00
N TYR A 280 -35.34 11.72 -8.55
CA TYR A 280 -35.37 11.03 -9.84
C TYR A 280 -34.86 11.93 -10.97
N LEU A 281 -35.38 13.16 -11.07
CA LEU A 281 -34.94 14.12 -12.10
C LEU A 281 -33.48 14.55 -11.91
N ASP A 282 -33.04 14.72 -10.66
CA ASP A 282 -31.65 15.02 -10.33
C ASP A 282 -30.71 13.96 -10.93
N SER A 283 -31.03 12.69 -10.68
CA SER A 283 -30.30 11.54 -11.19
C SER A 283 -30.30 11.48 -12.72
N VAL A 284 -31.44 11.75 -13.38
CA VAL A 284 -31.54 11.82 -14.85
C VAL A 284 -30.56 12.86 -15.40
N TYR A 285 -30.52 14.06 -14.83
CA TYR A 285 -29.65 15.14 -15.31
C TYR A 285 -28.17 14.88 -15.00
N ALA A 286 -27.86 14.35 -13.82
CA ALA A 286 -26.50 14.01 -13.43
C ALA A 286 -25.90 12.89 -14.30
N GLU A 287 -26.62 11.77 -14.48
CA GLU A 287 -26.16 10.62 -15.24
C GLU A 287 -26.02 10.94 -16.74
N SER A 288 -26.99 11.66 -17.32
CA SER A 288 -26.92 12.07 -18.73
C SER A 288 -25.74 13.00 -19.02
N ALA A 289 -25.34 13.85 -18.07
CA ALA A 289 -24.13 14.67 -18.18
C ALA A 289 -22.85 13.82 -18.06
N GLN A 290 -22.79 12.92 -17.06
CA GLN A 290 -21.64 12.02 -16.87
C GLN A 290 -21.33 11.18 -18.11
N TYR A 291 -22.37 10.67 -18.79
CA TYR A 291 -22.23 9.87 -20.01
C TYR A 291 -22.59 10.64 -21.29
N ASN A 292 -22.27 11.93 -21.34
CA ASN A 292 -22.55 12.80 -22.49
C ASN A 292 -21.61 12.58 -23.69
N HIS A 293 -21.62 11.37 -24.29
CA HIS A 293 -20.68 10.97 -25.36
C HIS A 293 -21.35 10.70 -26.72
N PRO A 294 -20.55 10.71 -27.81
CA PRO A 294 -21.01 10.28 -29.14
C PRO A 294 -21.47 8.81 -29.18
N PRO A 295 -22.32 8.46 -30.17
CA PRO A 295 -22.97 9.36 -31.12
C PRO A 295 -24.24 10.03 -30.56
N LYS A 296 -24.67 9.66 -29.35
CA LYS A 296 -26.00 9.99 -28.83
C LYS A 296 -26.08 11.36 -28.15
N TYR A 297 -25.06 11.75 -27.39
CA TYR A 297 -25.03 13.00 -26.60
C TYR A 297 -26.30 13.24 -25.76
N PRO A 298 -26.55 12.44 -24.71
CA PRO A 298 -27.75 12.51 -23.86
C PRO A 298 -28.22 13.90 -23.44
N VAL A 299 -27.32 14.81 -23.03
CA VAL A 299 -27.70 16.18 -22.66
C VAL A 299 -28.33 16.93 -23.83
N THR A 300 -27.80 16.74 -25.04
CA THR A 300 -28.34 17.34 -26.27
C THR A 300 -29.71 16.76 -26.60
N MET A 301 -29.91 15.45 -26.42
CA MET A 301 -31.22 14.81 -26.61
C MET A 301 -32.28 15.39 -25.67
N ILE A 302 -31.95 15.54 -24.39
CA ILE A 302 -32.86 16.10 -23.37
C ILE A 302 -33.19 17.56 -23.71
N CYS A 303 -32.17 18.38 -24.02
CA CYS A 303 -32.40 19.80 -24.29
C CYS A 303 -33.16 20.04 -25.59
N ASN A 304 -32.89 19.29 -26.66
CA ASN A 304 -33.68 19.37 -27.89
C ASN A 304 -35.16 19.03 -27.63
N ALA A 305 -35.44 18.03 -26.80
CA ALA A 305 -36.82 17.68 -26.44
C ALA A 305 -37.51 18.76 -25.59
N ILE A 306 -36.78 19.39 -24.66
CA ILE A 306 -37.31 20.51 -23.85
C ILE A 306 -37.57 21.75 -24.72
N ASP A 307 -36.68 22.07 -25.64
CA ASP A 307 -36.75 23.29 -26.45
C ASP A 307 -37.76 23.20 -27.60
N ASN A 308 -37.95 22.01 -28.19
CA ASN A 308 -38.88 21.82 -29.32
C ASN A 308 -40.35 21.62 -28.91
N THR A 309 -40.67 21.76 -27.62
CA THR A 309 -42.08 21.79 -27.18
C THR A 309 -42.74 23.12 -27.59
N THR A 310 -44.03 23.11 -27.95
CA THR A 310 -44.73 24.30 -28.44
C THR A 310 -44.76 25.41 -27.38
N GLU A 311 -44.76 26.69 -27.80
CA GLU A 311 -44.65 27.86 -26.89
C GLU A 311 -45.69 27.89 -25.75
N ASN A 312 -46.85 27.23 -25.91
CA ASN A 312 -47.92 27.15 -24.91
C ASN A 312 -47.81 25.94 -23.94
N THR A 313 -46.72 25.18 -24.00
CA THR A 313 -46.50 24.00 -23.15
C THR A 313 -45.95 24.38 -21.78
N ASP A 314 -46.60 23.95 -20.70
CA ASP A 314 -46.17 24.26 -19.33
C ASP A 314 -44.79 23.65 -19.00
N ILE A 315 -44.04 24.29 -18.09
CA ILE A 315 -42.66 23.94 -17.69
C ILE A 315 -42.50 22.43 -17.43
N LEU A 316 -43.42 21.81 -16.67
CA LEU A 316 -43.29 20.40 -16.31
C LEU A 316 -43.58 19.45 -17.48
N SER A 317 -44.34 19.89 -18.49
CA SER A 317 -44.58 19.08 -19.70
C SER A 317 -43.33 19.05 -20.55
N ARG A 318 -42.59 20.18 -20.61
CA ARG A 318 -41.29 20.27 -21.28
C ARG A 318 -40.26 19.37 -20.59
N VAL A 319 -40.18 19.43 -19.26
CA VAL A 319 -39.32 18.53 -18.47
C VAL A 319 -39.66 17.06 -18.72
N HIS A 320 -40.94 16.69 -18.72
CA HIS A 320 -41.33 15.31 -19.02
C HIS A 320 -40.93 14.87 -20.44
N ALA A 321 -40.99 15.76 -21.43
CA ALA A 321 -40.50 15.46 -22.79
C ALA A 321 -38.99 15.16 -22.78
N GLY A 322 -38.21 15.91 -22.00
CA GLY A 322 -36.79 15.62 -21.77
C GLY A 322 -36.55 14.23 -21.16
N VAL A 323 -37.30 13.87 -20.11
CA VAL A 323 -37.24 12.52 -19.51
C VAL A 323 -37.54 11.44 -20.54
N VAL A 324 -38.61 11.60 -21.32
CA VAL A 324 -39.01 10.65 -22.38
C VAL A 324 -37.92 10.50 -23.45
N ALA A 325 -37.23 11.59 -23.79
CA ALA A 325 -36.16 11.56 -24.79
C ALA A 325 -34.95 10.74 -24.34
N TYR A 326 -34.58 10.83 -23.05
CA TYR A 326 -33.43 10.10 -22.50
C TYR A 326 -33.78 8.68 -22.07
N MET A 327 -34.84 8.52 -21.27
CA MET A 327 -35.25 7.23 -20.68
C MET A 327 -36.06 6.34 -21.65
N GLY A 328 -36.39 6.88 -22.83
CA GLY A 328 -37.29 6.26 -23.79
C GLY A 328 -38.76 6.34 -23.35
N LYS A 329 -39.67 6.12 -24.30
CA LYS A 329 -41.11 6.14 -24.04
C LYS A 329 -41.54 4.88 -23.27
N GLN A 330 -41.70 5.01 -21.96
CA GLN A 330 -42.16 3.93 -21.09
C GLN A 330 -43.67 3.98 -20.80
N LYS A 331 -44.24 2.86 -20.33
CA LYS A 331 -45.62 2.82 -19.79
C LYS A 331 -45.75 3.69 -18.54
N CYS A 332 -44.75 3.63 -17.67
CA CYS A 332 -44.57 4.47 -16.50
C CYS A 332 -43.07 4.59 -16.17
N TYR A 333 -42.69 5.57 -15.35
CA TYR A 333 -41.32 5.78 -14.88
C TYR A 333 -41.23 5.46 -13.39
N ASP A 334 -40.28 4.61 -13.01
CA ASP A 334 -40.04 4.28 -11.60
C ASP A 334 -39.16 5.35 -10.96
N MET A 335 -39.70 6.05 -9.96
CA MET A 335 -38.95 7.06 -9.20
C MET A 335 -37.78 6.43 -8.43
N ALA A 336 -37.83 5.12 -8.16
CA ALA A 336 -36.76 4.40 -7.51
C ALA A 336 -35.65 3.92 -8.47
N GLU A 337 -35.71 4.16 -9.78
CA GLU A 337 -34.78 3.59 -10.78
C GLU A 337 -33.30 3.77 -10.40
N PHE A 338 -32.92 4.98 -9.97
CA PHE A 338 -31.55 5.34 -9.63
C PHE A 338 -31.16 5.05 -8.18
N VAL A 339 -32.12 4.78 -7.31
CA VAL A 339 -31.90 4.53 -5.87
C VAL A 339 -32.21 3.09 -5.48
N ARG A 340 -32.74 2.27 -6.40
CA ARG A 340 -33.05 0.86 -6.15
C ARG A 340 -31.78 0.13 -5.71
N PRO A 341 -31.83 -0.60 -4.59
CA PRO A 341 -30.70 -1.39 -4.14
C PRO A 341 -30.29 -2.41 -5.22
N THR A 342 -29.05 -2.31 -5.63
CA THR A 342 -28.33 -3.26 -6.47
C THR A 342 -27.12 -3.73 -5.70
N GLU A 343 -26.50 -4.81 -6.15
CA GLU A 343 -25.24 -5.26 -5.55
C GLU A 343 -24.21 -4.12 -5.50
N THR A 344 -23.97 -3.47 -6.65
CA THR A 344 -23.08 -2.31 -6.77
C THR A 344 -23.43 -1.21 -5.77
N SER A 345 -24.69 -0.77 -5.73
CA SER A 345 -25.06 0.37 -4.89
C SER A 345 -24.93 0.08 -3.40
N ILE A 346 -25.16 -1.18 -2.98
CA ILE A 346 -24.99 -1.58 -1.59
C ILE A 346 -23.49 -1.60 -1.23
N GLY A 347 -22.63 -2.10 -2.12
CA GLY A 347 -21.19 -2.10 -1.91
C GLY A 347 -20.58 -0.70 -1.87
N TRP A 348 -20.95 0.12 -2.85
CA TRP A 348 -20.49 1.51 -2.91
C TRP A 348 -20.98 2.35 -1.73
N GLN A 349 -22.18 2.08 -1.21
CA GLN A 349 -22.68 2.73 0.00
C GLN A 349 -21.80 2.41 1.22
N TRP A 350 -21.30 1.19 1.36
CA TRP A 350 -20.35 0.87 2.42
C TRP A 350 -19.01 1.60 2.21
N GLN A 351 -18.45 1.58 1.00
CA GLN A 351 -17.16 2.24 0.71
C GLN A 351 -17.23 3.75 0.99
N THR A 352 -18.32 4.42 0.59
CA THR A 352 -18.55 5.84 0.90
C THR A 352 -18.80 6.11 2.39
N CYS A 353 -19.45 5.18 3.10
CA CYS A 353 -19.64 5.26 4.55
C CYS A 353 -18.44 4.81 5.40
N SER A 354 -17.34 4.38 4.78
CA SER A 354 -16.10 3.98 5.45
C SER A 354 -14.97 4.94 5.09
N GLU A 355 -14.48 4.93 3.85
CA GLU A 355 -13.28 5.67 3.43
C GLU A 355 -13.49 6.62 2.25
N MET A 356 -14.41 6.33 1.32
CA MET A 356 -14.64 7.12 0.11
C MET A 356 -15.56 8.33 0.38
N VAL A 357 -15.21 9.14 1.38
CA VAL A 357 -16.02 10.29 1.82
C VAL A 357 -15.81 11.48 0.89
N MET A 358 -16.53 11.49 -0.24
CA MET A 358 -16.50 12.59 -1.20
C MET A 358 -17.58 13.62 -0.87
N PRO A 359 -17.23 14.88 -0.54
CA PRO A 359 -18.18 15.89 -0.07
C PRO A 359 -18.92 16.58 -1.23
N ILE A 360 -19.59 15.78 -2.06
CA ILE A 360 -20.35 16.27 -3.21
C ILE A 360 -21.68 16.84 -2.72
N GLY A 361 -21.97 18.07 -3.12
CA GLY A 361 -23.26 18.72 -2.89
C GLY A 361 -23.54 19.77 -3.96
N HIS A 362 -24.59 20.55 -3.80
CA HIS A 362 -24.91 21.64 -4.72
C HIS A 362 -25.26 22.92 -3.94
N ASP A 363 -24.44 23.96 -4.16
CA ASP A 363 -24.61 25.27 -3.54
C ASP A 363 -25.66 26.09 -4.32
N GLY A 364 -26.54 26.78 -3.60
CA GLY A 364 -27.83 27.25 -4.11
C GLY A 364 -27.83 28.26 -5.27
N ASN A 365 -26.72 28.95 -5.55
CA ASN A 365 -26.69 30.01 -6.56
C ASN A 365 -26.00 29.63 -7.87
N ASP A 366 -25.09 28.66 -7.86
CA ASP A 366 -24.15 28.45 -8.99
C ASP A 366 -24.56 27.31 -9.93
N THR A 367 -25.61 26.55 -9.57
CA THR A 367 -26.08 25.38 -10.31
C THR A 367 -27.53 25.56 -10.83
N MET A 368 -28.01 24.64 -11.66
CA MET A 368 -29.44 24.55 -12.01
C MET A 368 -30.27 23.80 -10.96
N PHE A 369 -29.64 23.27 -9.91
CA PHE A 369 -30.27 22.46 -8.87
C PHE A 369 -30.64 23.31 -7.65
N PRO A 370 -31.64 22.91 -6.84
CA PRO A 370 -31.91 23.54 -5.54
C PRO A 370 -30.71 23.42 -4.60
N ALA A 371 -30.57 24.27 -3.57
CA ALA A 371 -29.45 24.12 -2.63
C ALA A 371 -29.55 22.81 -1.81
N SER A 372 -28.48 22.01 -1.78
CA SER A 372 -28.25 20.89 -0.85
C SER A 372 -26.75 20.73 -0.62
N PRO A 373 -26.14 21.59 0.23
CA PRO A 373 -24.73 21.49 0.54
C PRO A 373 -24.42 20.19 1.31
N PHE A 374 -23.24 19.62 1.09
CA PHE A 374 -22.80 18.42 1.81
C PHE A 374 -22.55 18.73 3.29
N ASP A 375 -23.22 18.00 4.19
CA ASP A 375 -23.01 18.05 5.64
C ASP A 375 -22.37 16.76 6.14
N LEU A 376 -21.09 16.86 6.54
CA LEU A 376 -20.31 15.74 7.07
C LEU A 376 -20.92 15.16 8.36
N ASN A 377 -21.54 15.98 9.21
CA ASN A 377 -22.10 15.50 10.47
C ASN A 377 -23.35 14.65 10.25
N SER A 378 -24.24 15.12 9.38
CA SER A 378 -25.42 14.35 8.95
C SER A 378 -25.02 13.07 8.21
N PHE A 379 -24.05 13.16 7.29
CA PHE A 379 -23.50 12.02 6.57
C PHE A 379 -22.92 10.96 7.52
N SER A 380 -22.04 11.39 8.44
CA SER A 380 -21.41 10.51 9.43
C SER A 380 -22.44 9.85 10.36
N SER A 381 -23.48 10.58 10.75
CA SER A 381 -24.54 10.06 11.62
C SER A 381 -25.39 9.01 10.89
N SER A 382 -25.67 9.24 9.60
CA SER A 382 -26.37 8.28 8.72
C SER A 382 -25.57 7.00 8.54
N CYS A 383 -24.28 7.11 8.21
CA CYS A 383 -23.39 5.96 8.07
C CYS A 383 -23.28 5.14 9.37
N LYS A 384 -23.12 5.82 10.51
CA LYS A 384 -23.11 5.15 11.82
C LYS A 384 -24.44 4.46 12.12
N SER A 385 -25.57 5.02 11.72
CA SER A 385 -26.87 4.37 11.88
C SER A 385 -27.03 3.14 10.99
N LEU A 386 -26.45 3.13 9.79
CA LEU A 386 -26.55 2.02 8.85
C LEU A 386 -25.63 0.86 9.22
N TYR A 387 -24.40 1.16 9.64
CA TYR A 387 -23.35 0.15 9.79
C TYR A 387 -22.75 0.03 11.19
N GLY A 388 -23.15 0.89 12.13
CA GLY A 388 -22.65 0.88 13.51
C GLY A 388 -21.27 1.53 13.71
N VAL A 389 -20.60 1.93 12.62
CA VAL A 389 -19.29 2.60 12.64
C VAL A 389 -19.32 3.91 11.86
N PRO A 390 -18.61 4.96 12.30
CA PRO A 390 -18.53 6.23 11.56
C PRO A 390 -17.50 6.16 10.43
N PRO A 391 -17.65 6.95 9.35
CA PRO A 391 -16.64 7.07 8.31
C PRO A 391 -15.34 7.69 8.83
N ARG A 392 -14.22 7.43 8.14
CA ARG A 392 -12.88 8.03 8.37
C ARG A 392 -12.55 9.00 7.23
N PRO A 393 -13.06 10.25 7.23
CA PRO A 393 -12.98 11.16 6.08
C PRO A 393 -11.56 11.56 5.66
N HIS A 394 -10.60 11.50 6.59
CA HIS A 394 -9.21 11.89 6.35
C HIS A 394 -8.35 10.74 5.80
N TRP A 395 -8.82 9.49 5.88
CA TRP A 395 -7.98 8.31 5.66
C TRP A 395 -7.41 8.23 4.24
N ILE A 396 -8.20 8.51 3.21
CA ILE A 396 -7.73 8.47 1.81
C ILE A 396 -6.57 9.45 1.57
N LEU A 397 -6.62 10.63 2.19
CA LEU A 397 -5.57 11.63 2.05
C LEU A 397 -4.32 11.30 2.88
N ASN A 398 -4.52 10.69 4.04
CA ASN A 398 -3.43 10.19 4.88
C ASN A 398 -2.70 9.02 4.19
N GLU A 399 -3.44 8.09 3.60
CA GLU A 399 -2.89 6.90 2.96
C GLU A 399 -2.29 7.22 1.58
N TYR A 400 -3.05 7.84 0.67
CA TYR A 400 -2.64 8.00 -0.73
C TYR A 400 -2.09 9.40 -1.07
N GLY A 401 -2.19 10.35 -0.14
CA GLY A 401 -1.91 11.75 -0.39
C GLY A 401 -3.07 12.47 -1.08
N GLY A 402 -2.93 13.78 -1.30
CA GLY A 402 -3.91 14.59 -2.03
C GLY A 402 -3.74 16.09 -1.80
N HIS A 403 -3.44 16.48 -0.56
CA HIS A 403 -2.96 17.84 -0.28
C HIS A 403 -1.61 18.06 -0.97
N ASP A 404 -1.45 19.22 -1.62
CA ASP A 404 -0.31 19.53 -2.48
C ASP A 404 0.02 18.45 -3.53
N ILE A 405 -1.01 17.83 -4.14
CA ILE A 405 -0.85 16.70 -5.07
C ILE A 405 0.20 16.95 -6.16
N LYS A 406 0.31 18.20 -6.67
CA LYS A 406 1.32 18.55 -7.67
C LYS A 406 2.72 18.31 -7.13
N MET A 407 3.02 18.77 -5.91
CA MET A 407 4.32 18.56 -5.28
C MET A 407 4.55 17.09 -4.96
N VAL A 408 3.53 16.40 -4.42
CA VAL A 408 3.60 14.98 -4.04
C VAL A 408 3.91 14.11 -5.27
N LEU A 409 3.08 14.21 -6.31
CA LEU A 409 3.25 13.39 -7.52
C LEU A 409 4.48 13.80 -8.32
N GLN A 410 4.85 15.09 -8.37
CA GLN A 410 6.07 15.52 -9.08
C GLN A 410 7.34 14.89 -8.51
N ARG A 411 7.39 14.68 -7.20
CA ARG A 411 8.58 14.14 -6.54
C ARG A 411 8.63 12.62 -6.56
N PHE A 412 7.49 11.93 -6.53
CA PHE A 412 7.45 10.51 -6.18
C PHE A 412 6.63 9.63 -7.11
N ALA A 413 5.73 10.21 -7.89
CA ALA A 413 4.99 9.45 -8.88
C ALA A 413 5.77 9.39 -10.19
N SER A 414 5.57 8.32 -10.93
CA SER A 414 6.06 8.20 -12.29
C SER A 414 5.16 7.26 -13.09
N ASN A 415 5.14 7.48 -14.40
CA ASN A 415 4.42 6.67 -15.38
C ASN A 415 2.91 6.57 -15.07
N ILE A 416 2.27 7.71 -14.86
CA ILE A 416 0.81 7.79 -14.67
C ILE A 416 0.24 8.74 -15.71
N ILE A 417 -0.76 8.28 -16.45
CA ILE A 417 -1.61 9.13 -17.28
C ILE A 417 -2.92 9.35 -16.52
N PHE A 418 -3.26 10.61 -16.28
CA PHE A 418 -4.59 11.01 -15.85
C PHE A 418 -5.37 11.53 -17.06
N SER A 419 -6.26 10.71 -17.63
CA SER A 419 -7.14 11.15 -18.71
C SER A 419 -8.46 11.67 -18.15
N ASN A 420 -8.95 12.80 -18.63
CA ASN A 420 -10.22 13.39 -18.17
C ASN A 420 -10.98 14.08 -19.30
N GLY A 421 -12.26 13.77 -19.42
CA GLY A 421 -13.21 14.52 -20.23
C GLY A 421 -13.75 15.73 -19.46
N LEU A 422 -13.72 16.94 -20.03
CA LEU A 422 -14.19 18.16 -19.35
C LEU A 422 -15.72 18.34 -19.32
N ARG A 423 -16.46 17.37 -19.89
CA ARG A 423 -17.91 17.21 -19.71
C ARG A 423 -18.26 16.18 -18.65
N ASP A 424 -17.30 15.39 -18.21
CA ASP A 424 -17.48 14.51 -17.06
C ASP A 424 -17.55 15.34 -15.77
N PRO A 425 -18.63 15.27 -14.99
CA PRO A 425 -18.71 15.93 -13.69
C PRO A 425 -17.59 15.55 -12.72
N TYR A 426 -17.06 14.32 -12.78
CA TYR A 426 -15.95 13.90 -11.93
C TYR A 426 -14.62 14.57 -12.26
N SER A 427 -14.50 15.19 -13.44
CA SER A 427 -13.29 15.93 -13.82
C SER A 427 -12.98 17.09 -12.86
N SER A 428 -13.96 17.60 -12.11
CA SER A 428 -13.73 18.64 -11.08
C SER A 428 -12.88 18.15 -9.90
N GLY A 429 -12.80 16.84 -9.69
CA GLY A 429 -11.90 16.20 -8.72
C GLY A 429 -10.71 15.48 -9.37
N GLY A 430 -10.50 15.64 -10.68
CA GLY A 430 -9.43 14.96 -11.42
C GLY A 430 -8.14 15.77 -11.54
N VAL A 431 -7.06 15.12 -11.96
CA VAL A 431 -5.79 15.79 -12.32
C VAL A 431 -5.85 16.27 -13.77
N LEU A 432 -6.04 17.57 -13.96
CA LEU A 432 -6.30 18.17 -15.28
C LEU A 432 -5.07 18.78 -15.98
N LYS A 433 -3.92 18.82 -15.31
CA LYS A 433 -2.66 19.40 -15.83
C LYS A 433 -1.51 18.44 -15.60
N GLY A 434 -0.61 18.35 -16.59
CA GLY A 434 0.63 17.58 -16.46
C GLY A 434 1.46 18.07 -15.26
N ILE A 435 1.99 17.12 -14.50
CA ILE A 435 2.73 17.36 -13.26
C ILE A 435 4.24 17.18 -13.50
N SER A 436 4.63 16.22 -14.33
CA SER A 436 6.00 15.95 -14.76
C SER A 436 6.02 15.31 -16.14
N ASP A 437 7.20 15.02 -16.68
CA ASP A 437 7.35 14.34 -17.98
C ASP A 437 6.74 12.93 -18.01
N THR A 438 6.57 12.30 -16.84
CA THR A 438 6.03 10.93 -16.71
C THR A 438 4.71 10.86 -15.95
N VAL A 439 4.25 11.98 -15.38
CA VAL A 439 2.93 12.13 -14.75
C VAL A 439 2.15 13.15 -15.57
N VAL A 440 1.42 12.63 -16.56
CA VAL A 440 0.83 13.41 -17.65
C VAL A 440 -0.67 13.49 -17.47
N ALA A 441 -1.26 14.65 -17.72
CA ALA A 441 -2.71 14.79 -17.84
C ALA A 441 -3.09 14.92 -19.32
N ILE A 442 -4.08 14.14 -19.75
CA ILE A 442 -4.66 14.21 -21.10
C ILE A 442 -6.12 14.62 -20.95
N THR A 443 -6.42 15.88 -21.27
CA THR A 443 -7.77 16.43 -21.10
C THR A 443 -8.44 16.70 -22.44
N THR A 444 -9.73 16.37 -22.54
CA THR A 444 -10.51 16.59 -23.76
C THR A 444 -11.76 17.41 -23.48
N THR A 445 -12.00 18.45 -24.27
CA THR A 445 -13.12 19.39 -24.04
C THR A 445 -14.49 18.72 -24.15
N ASN A 446 -14.63 17.74 -25.04
CA ASN A 446 -15.89 17.05 -25.31
C ASN A 446 -15.94 15.62 -24.75
N GLY A 447 -14.90 15.18 -24.04
CA GLY A 447 -14.87 13.87 -23.39
C GLY A 447 -15.86 13.82 -22.24
N SER A 448 -16.52 12.66 -22.10
CA SER A 448 -17.32 12.31 -20.93
C SER A 448 -16.60 11.25 -20.10
N HIS A 449 -17.28 10.69 -19.12
CA HIS A 449 -16.72 9.72 -18.19
C HIS A 449 -16.16 8.47 -18.88
N CYS A 450 -14.88 8.17 -18.62
CA CYS A 450 -14.13 6.98 -19.03
C CYS A 450 -14.18 6.60 -20.53
N LEU A 451 -14.48 7.57 -21.40
CA LEU A 451 -14.77 7.31 -22.81
C LEU A 451 -13.57 6.74 -23.60
N ASP A 452 -12.36 7.10 -23.20
CA ASP A 452 -11.10 6.59 -23.75
C ASP A 452 -10.95 5.08 -23.57
N LEU A 453 -11.52 4.48 -22.52
CA LEU A 453 -11.38 3.05 -22.24
C LEU A 453 -12.31 2.14 -23.05
N LEU A 454 -13.38 2.70 -23.63
CA LEU A 454 -14.36 1.93 -24.40
C LEU A 454 -13.77 1.40 -25.71
N HIS A 455 -14.46 0.45 -26.33
CA HIS A 455 -14.15 0.00 -27.69
C HIS A 455 -14.07 1.16 -28.67
N LYS A 456 -13.09 1.08 -29.59
CA LYS A 456 -13.08 1.99 -30.73
C LYS A 456 -14.30 1.75 -31.61
N SER A 457 -14.86 2.84 -32.11
CA SER A 457 -15.96 2.86 -33.09
C SER A 457 -15.57 3.67 -34.31
N SER A 458 -16.16 3.37 -35.46
CA SER A 458 -16.04 4.21 -36.66
C SER A 458 -16.63 5.61 -36.46
N ASP A 459 -17.56 5.75 -35.52
CA ASP A 459 -18.22 7.02 -35.18
C ASP A 459 -17.42 7.83 -34.15
N ASP A 460 -16.28 7.31 -33.69
CA ASP A 460 -15.45 8.03 -32.73
C ASP A 460 -14.94 9.34 -33.34
N PRO A 461 -15.15 10.48 -32.67
CA PRO A 461 -14.68 11.75 -33.16
C PRO A 461 -13.16 11.78 -33.16
N LYS A 462 -12.58 12.54 -34.08
CA LYS A 462 -11.12 12.64 -34.27
C LYS A 462 -10.36 12.92 -32.96
N TRP A 463 -10.89 13.78 -32.09
CA TRP A 463 -10.25 14.12 -30.82
C TRP A 463 -10.16 12.92 -29.85
N LEU A 464 -11.12 11.98 -29.89
CA LEU A 464 -11.10 10.77 -29.05
C LEU A 464 -10.05 9.78 -29.57
N VAL A 465 -9.95 9.65 -30.89
CA VAL A 465 -8.89 8.87 -31.54
C VAL A 465 -7.51 9.44 -31.22
N GLU A 466 -7.36 10.77 -31.27
CA GLU A 466 -6.12 11.48 -30.92
C GLU A 466 -5.76 11.28 -29.43
N GLN A 467 -6.75 11.32 -28.52
CA GLN A 467 -6.56 11.02 -27.09
C GLN A 467 -5.99 9.61 -26.89
N ARG A 468 -6.66 8.58 -27.40
CA ARG A 468 -6.20 7.17 -27.27
C ARG A 468 -4.83 6.97 -27.90
N THR A 469 -4.55 7.64 -29.01
CA THR A 469 -3.23 7.59 -29.67
C THR A 469 -2.15 8.18 -28.78
N ALA A 470 -2.41 9.29 -28.08
CA ALA A 470 -1.47 9.89 -27.15
C ALA A 470 -1.19 9.00 -25.94
N GLU A 471 -2.23 8.38 -25.36
CA GLU A 471 -2.12 7.42 -24.25
C GLU A 471 -1.22 6.23 -24.62
N ILE A 472 -1.49 5.60 -25.77
CA ILE A 472 -0.69 4.48 -26.28
C ILE A 472 0.75 4.86 -26.60
N LYS A 473 0.98 6.08 -27.12
CA LYS A 473 2.34 6.56 -27.40
C LYS A 473 3.18 6.62 -26.13
N LEU A 474 2.60 7.09 -25.02
CA LEU A 474 3.27 7.14 -23.71
C LEU A 474 3.54 5.73 -23.17
N ILE A 475 2.53 4.86 -23.17
CA ILE A 475 2.66 3.46 -22.73
C ILE A 475 3.74 2.72 -23.51
N LYS A 476 3.80 2.93 -24.84
CA LYS A 476 4.85 2.37 -25.70
C LYS A 476 6.25 2.89 -25.34
N GLY A 477 6.36 4.16 -24.96
CA GLY A 477 7.59 4.73 -24.41
C GLY A 477 8.04 4.01 -23.14
N TRP A 478 7.14 3.87 -22.17
CA TRP A 478 7.44 3.22 -20.88
C TRP A 478 7.88 1.76 -21.03
N ILE A 479 7.21 0.97 -21.88
CA ILE A 479 7.57 -0.43 -22.14
C ILE A 479 8.95 -0.52 -22.82
N LYS A 480 9.24 0.39 -23.76
CA LYS A 480 10.55 0.45 -24.42
C LYS A 480 11.67 0.76 -23.41
N GLU A 481 11.45 1.73 -22.53
CA GLU A 481 12.37 2.09 -21.45
C GLU A 481 12.61 0.92 -20.49
N TYR A 482 11.54 0.24 -20.07
CA TYR A 482 11.62 -0.95 -19.22
C TYR A 482 12.50 -2.03 -19.85
N ASN A 483 12.22 -2.38 -21.11
CA ASN A 483 12.96 -3.42 -21.83
C ASN A 483 14.44 -3.04 -22.03
N ALA A 484 14.73 -1.76 -22.28
CA ALA A 484 16.11 -1.28 -22.39
C ALA A 484 16.89 -1.40 -21.06
N MET A 485 16.25 -1.04 -19.94
CA MET A 485 16.84 -1.20 -18.61
C MET A 485 17.06 -2.68 -18.26
N HIS A 486 16.09 -3.54 -18.56
CA HIS A 486 16.19 -4.97 -18.29
C HIS A 486 17.31 -5.64 -19.10
N ASN A 487 17.40 -5.36 -20.40
CA ASN A 487 18.46 -5.91 -21.27
C ASN A 487 19.88 -5.47 -20.85
N THR A 488 20.03 -4.22 -20.39
CA THR A 488 21.32 -3.71 -19.89
C THR A 488 21.77 -4.43 -18.63
N LYS A 489 20.83 -4.82 -17.76
CA LYS A 489 21.10 -5.58 -16.53
C LYS A 489 21.46 -7.03 -16.82
N THR A 490 20.73 -7.68 -17.73
CA THR A 490 21.08 -9.02 -18.21
C THR A 490 22.49 -9.05 -18.79
N LYS A 491 22.86 -8.04 -19.59
CA LYS A 491 24.22 -7.92 -20.14
C LYS A 491 25.28 -7.72 -19.04
N ARG A 492 25.06 -6.84 -18.07
CA ARG A 492 25.99 -6.67 -16.92
C ARG A 492 26.10 -7.91 -16.04
N LYS A 493 25.01 -8.68 -15.87
CA LYS A 493 25.01 -9.95 -15.11
C LYS A 493 25.81 -11.03 -15.85
N ILE A 494 25.67 -11.12 -17.17
CA ILE A 494 26.47 -11.99 -18.05
C ILE A 494 27.94 -11.55 -18.05
N GLU A 495 28.23 -10.26 -18.17
CA GLU A 495 29.61 -9.72 -18.13
C GLU A 495 30.28 -9.99 -16.78
N ARG A 496 29.56 -9.86 -15.66
CA ARG A 496 30.06 -10.24 -14.33
C ARG A 496 30.28 -11.74 -14.21
N ALA A 497 29.34 -12.58 -14.69
CA ALA A 497 29.50 -14.03 -14.68
C ALA A 497 30.69 -14.48 -15.54
N MET A 498 30.83 -13.91 -16.75
CA MET A 498 31.96 -14.13 -17.66
C MET A 498 33.27 -13.62 -17.05
N ALA A 499 33.28 -12.47 -16.38
CA ALA A 499 34.46 -11.98 -15.68
C ALA A 499 34.86 -12.92 -14.52
N THR A 500 33.91 -13.50 -13.78
CA THR A 500 34.20 -14.51 -12.75
C THR A 500 34.75 -15.79 -13.37
N THR A 501 34.21 -16.25 -14.49
CA THR A 501 34.72 -17.43 -15.22
C THR A 501 36.10 -17.17 -15.83
N VAL A 502 36.34 -15.98 -16.38
CA VAL A 502 37.64 -15.55 -16.92
C VAL A 502 38.67 -15.37 -15.80
N VAL A 503 38.29 -14.82 -14.64
CA VAL A 503 39.17 -14.76 -13.46
C VAL A 503 39.47 -16.15 -12.92
N LEU A 504 38.50 -17.07 -12.92
CA LEU A 504 38.73 -18.48 -12.54
C LEU A 504 39.63 -19.21 -13.55
N LEU A 505 39.49 -18.95 -14.85
CA LEU A 505 40.36 -19.47 -15.91
C LEU A 505 41.77 -18.85 -15.84
N ILE A 506 41.89 -17.55 -15.56
CA ILE A 506 43.15 -16.85 -15.36
C ILE A 506 43.83 -17.35 -14.07
N CYS A 507 43.08 -17.60 -12.98
CA CYS A 507 43.61 -18.21 -11.76
C CYS A 507 44.04 -19.68 -12.00
N ALA A 508 43.31 -20.45 -12.80
CA ALA A 508 43.70 -21.80 -13.21
C ALA A 508 44.94 -21.81 -14.13
N LEU A 509 45.09 -20.81 -14.99
CA LEU A 509 46.27 -20.63 -15.87
C LEU A 509 47.48 -20.04 -15.12
N LEU A 510 47.27 -19.17 -14.14
CA LEU A 510 48.31 -18.64 -13.24
C LEU A 510 48.76 -19.66 -12.19
N SER A 511 48.01 -20.75 -11.99
CA SER A 511 48.45 -21.90 -11.19
C SER A 511 49.54 -22.74 -11.89
N ILE A 512 49.88 -22.42 -13.15
CA ILE A 512 50.90 -23.14 -13.95
C ILE A 512 52.17 -22.30 -14.20
N THR A 513 52.23 -21.03 -13.79
CA THR A 513 53.46 -20.24 -13.97
C THR A 513 53.71 -19.18 -12.91
N VAL A 514 54.94 -19.22 -12.38
CA VAL A 514 55.72 -18.18 -11.67
C VAL A 514 55.84 -18.32 -10.14
N VAL A 515 56.94 -18.99 -9.79
CA VAL A 515 57.82 -18.73 -8.63
C VAL A 515 58.71 -17.50 -8.94
N CYS A 516 59.07 -16.72 -7.90
CA CYS A 516 59.89 -15.48 -7.85
C CYS A 516 59.13 -14.17 -8.18
N ASN A 517 59.29 -13.03 -7.52
CA ASN A 517 60.33 -12.52 -6.61
C ASN A 517 59.77 -11.39 -5.72
N THR A 518 60.48 -11.06 -4.64
CA THR A 518 60.15 -10.02 -3.64
C THR A 518 60.27 -8.55 -4.11
N ALA A 519 59.48 -7.68 -3.45
CA ALA A 519 59.73 -6.27 -3.11
C ALA A 519 59.63 -5.18 -4.19
N LEU A 520 58.69 -4.23 -3.97
CA LEU A 520 58.87 -2.75 -3.91
C LEU A 520 57.55 -2.04 -4.25
N LEU A 521 56.98 -1.31 -3.29
CA LEU A 521 56.59 0.11 -3.45
C LEU A 521 56.02 0.67 -2.14
N LYS A 522 56.86 1.47 -1.48
CA LYS A 522 56.55 2.36 -0.37
C LYS A 522 56.68 3.79 -0.90
N ARG A 523 55.60 4.57 -0.92
CA ARG A 523 55.58 6.05 -0.77
C ARG A 523 54.11 6.48 -0.66
N LYS A 524 53.61 6.74 0.56
CA LYS A 524 53.52 8.08 1.19
C LYS A 524 52.97 9.14 0.23
N ASN A 525 51.73 9.57 0.48
CA ASN A 525 51.40 10.99 0.47
C ASN A 525 50.54 11.31 1.69
N ASN A 526 51.05 12.28 2.45
CA ASN A 526 50.41 12.94 3.57
C ASN A 526 49.25 13.80 3.06
N LEU A 527 48.10 13.68 3.70
CA LEU A 527 47.11 14.74 3.86
C LEU A 527 46.44 14.53 5.23
N ASN A 528 47.19 14.88 6.28
CA ASN A 528 46.65 15.15 7.61
C ASN A 528 46.99 16.59 7.95
N ALA A 529 46.01 17.47 7.83
CA ALA A 529 45.86 18.71 8.60
C ALA A 529 44.52 19.33 8.20
N GLY A 530 43.50 19.18 9.05
CA GLY A 530 42.20 19.82 8.82
C GLY A 530 40.96 19.20 9.44
N PHE A 531 41.06 18.24 10.36
CA PHE A 531 39.90 17.80 11.17
C PHE A 531 40.35 17.50 12.60
N SER A 532 40.70 18.55 13.34
CA SER A 532 40.86 18.48 14.79
C SER A 532 40.43 19.81 15.40
N SER A 533 39.11 20.01 15.48
CA SER A 533 38.46 20.95 16.41
C SER A 533 36.93 20.92 16.25
N TYR A 534 36.28 19.76 16.45
CA TYR A 534 34.84 19.70 16.74
C TYR A 534 34.52 18.62 17.80
N ALA A 535 35.45 18.40 18.73
CA ALA A 535 35.22 17.65 19.95
C ALA A 535 35.15 18.63 21.13
N ALA A 536 34.10 19.45 21.18
CA ALA A 536 33.74 20.23 22.37
C ALA A 536 32.39 20.94 22.16
N ALA A 537 31.29 20.19 22.16
CA ALA A 537 29.98 20.66 22.62
C ALA A 537 29.06 19.45 22.83
N ALA A 538 29.49 18.47 23.62
CA ALA A 538 28.54 17.59 24.27
C ALA A 538 27.81 18.44 25.32
N ALA A 539 26.81 19.21 24.89
CA ALA A 539 25.89 19.86 25.79
C ALA A 539 25.26 18.75 26.62
N ALA A 540 25.49 18.77 27.94
CA ALA A 540 24.75 17.95 28.87
C ALA A 540 23.26 18.02 28.49
N THR A 541 22.68 16.88 28.13
CA THR A 541 21.26 16.77 27.79
C THR A 541 20.47 17.18 29.02
N ASN A 542 19.99 18.43 29.03
CA ASN A 542 19.12 18.90 30.08
C ASN A 542 17.77 18.21 29.90
N SER A 543 17.35 17.39 30.87
CA SER A 543 16.11 16.60 30.77
C SER A 543 14.86 17.48 30.61
N GLN A 544 14.95 18.77 30.91
CA GLN A 544 13.85 19.73 30.75
C GLN A 544 13.51 20.07 29.28
N ASP A 545 14.41 19.84 28.33
CA ASP A 545 14.20 20.20 26.91
C ASP A 545 13.40 19.13 26.15
N PHE A 546 13.25 17.92 26.71
CA PHE A 546 12.48 16.83 26.11
C PHE A 546 11.09 16.77 26.74
N LYS A 547 10.06 16.83 25.89
CA LYS A 547 8.66 16.74 26.30
C LYS A 547 8.04 15.44 25.82
N THR A 548 7.60 14.62 26.75
CA THR A 548 6.78 13.43 26.46
C THR A 548 5.34 13.84 26.17
N LEU A 549 4.81 13.31 25.08
CA LEU A 549 3.47 13.54 24.57
C LEU A 549 2.84 12.20 24.18
N TYR A 550 1.52 12.20 24.00
CA TYR A 550 0.78 11.01 23.59
C TYR A 550 -0.21 11.35 22.49
N TYR A 551 -0.36 10.46 21.53
CA TYR A 551 -1.37 10.48 20.49
C TYR A 551 -2.42 9.39 20.75
N ALA A 552 -3.69 9.70 20.52
CA ALA A 552 -4.77 8.73 20.61
C ALA A 552 -4.85 7.98 19.28
N GLN A 553 -4.24 6.80 19.25
CA GLN A 553 -4.00 6.03 18.05
C GLN A 553 -5.11 5.03 17.79
N THR A 554 -5.53 4.88 16.54
CA THR A 554 -6.47 3.83 16.12
C THR A 554 -5.78 2.47 16.14
N LEU A 555 -6.49 1.43 16.61
CA LEU A 555 -5.94 0.09 16.73
C LEU A 555 -5.58 -0.52 15.36
N ASP A 556 -6.48 -0.36 14.39
CA ASP A 556 -6.35 -0.93 13.04
C ASP A 556 -6.70 0.10 11.96
N HIS A 557 -5.68 0.47 11.19
CA HIS A 557 -5.75 1.48 10.14
C HIS A 557 -6.37 0.96 8.84
N PHE A 558 -6.22 -0.34 8.55
CA PHE A 558 -6.54 -0.94 7.25
C PHE A 558 -7.83 -1.78 7.28
N ASN A 559 -8.64 -1.57 8.33
CA ASN A 559 -9.87 -2.29 8.55
C ASN A 559 -10.91 -1.40 9.27
N TYR A 560 -12.19 -1.65 9.00
CA TYR A 560 -13.33 -0.85 9.47
C TYR A 560 -14.30 -1.65 10.35
N ARG A 561 -13.85 -2.78 10.93
CA ARG A 561 -14.60 -3.51 11.95
C ARG A 561 -14.82 -2.64 13.19
N PRO A 562 -15.85 -2.91 14.02
CA PRO A 562 -16.06 -2.15 15.26
C PRO A 562 -14.82 -2.09 16.16
N GLU A 563 -14.11 -3.20 16.31
CA GLU A 563 -12.87 -3.28 17.09
C GLU A 563 -11.75 -2.40 16.54
N SER A 564 -11.70 -2.18 15.22
CA SER A 564 -10.69 -1.36 14.55
C SER A 564 -10.68 0.08 15.04
N TYR A 565 -11.82 0.59 15.52
CA TYR A 565 -11.95 1.96 16.07
C TYR A 565 -11.53 2.08 17.54
N THR A 566 -11.11 0.99 18.18
CA THR A 566 -10.52 1.04 19.52
C THR A 566 -9.30 1.95 19.49
N ILE A 567 -9.16 2.81 20.51
CA ILE A 567 -8.03 3.71 20.62
C ILE A 567 -7.05 3.26 21.70
N PHE A 568 -5.75 3.46 21.46
CA PHE A 568 -4.70 3.31 22.47
C PHE A 568 -3.82 4.56 22.50
N ARG A 569 -3.02 4.72 23.56
CA ARG A 569 -2.13 5.88 23.69
C ARG A 569 -0.76 5.51 23.14
N GLN A 570 -0.35 6.17 22.07
CA GLN A 570 1.01 6.04 21.53
C GLN A 570 1.88 7.19 22.03
N ARG A 571 3.00 6.86 22.64
CA ARG A 571 3.95 7.81 23.20
C ARG A 571 4.88 8.35 22.12
N TYR A 572 5.18 9.64 22.20
CA TYR A 572 6.26 10.26 21.43
C TYR A 572 6.93 11.36 22.26
N ILE A 573 8.19 11.64 21.97
CA ILE A 573 9.00 12.63 22.68
C ILE A 573 9.47 13.67 21.67
N ILE A 574 9.31 14.95 22.01
CA ILE A 574 9.81 16.05 21.19
C ILE A 574 10.87 16.86 21.93
N ASN A 575 11.77 17.48 21.17
CA ASN A 575 12.67 18.51 21.68
C ASN A 575 12.78 19.65 20.66
N SER A 576 12.29 20.82 21.06
CA SER A 576 12.18 22.02 20.23
C SER A 576 13.26 23.06 20.51
N ARG A 577 14.25 22.76 21.38
CA ARG A 577 15.28 23.72 21.82
C ARG A 577 15.99 24.43 20.67
N TYR A 578 16.23 23.71 19.57
CA TYR A 578 16.94 24.22 18.41
C TYR A 578 16.03 24.51 17.21
N TRP A 579 14.73 24.28 17.33
CA TRP A 579 13.82 24.36 16.20
C TRP A 579 13.63 25.80 15.75
N GLY A 580 13.85 26.05 14.45
CA GLY A 580 13.68 27.38 13.84
C GLY A 580 12.22 27.85 13.72
N GLY A 581 11.26 26.99 14.07
CA GLY A 581 9.83 27.25 13.95
C GLY A 581 9.27 26.97 12.56
N ALA A 582 7.95 26.85 12.48
CA ALA A 582 7.24 26.49 11.25
C ALA A 582 7.46 27.48 10.09
N ASN A 583 7.42 28.78 10.39
CA ASN A 583 7.54 29.84 9.39
C ASN A 583 8.94 29.91 8.73
N ALA A 584 9.95 29.29 9.35
CA ALA A 584 11.30 29.22 8.80
C ALA A 584 11.49 28.04 7.83
N GLY A 585 10.47 27.21 7.61
CA GLY A 585 10.60 25.95 6.86
C GLY A 585 11.55 24.96 7.54
N ALA A 586 11.74 25.10 8.86
CA ALA A 586 12.70 24.30 9.61
C ALA A 586 12.32 22.82 9.61
N PRO A 587 13.29 21.90 9.39
CA PRO A 587 13.01 20.48 9.24
C PRO A 587 12.57 19.83 10.56
N ILE A 588 11.84 18.72 10.43
CA ILE A 588 11.50 17.81 11.52
C ILE A 588 12.30 16.53 11.30
N LEU A 589 13.20 16.21 12.25
CA LEU A 589 13.94 14.95 12.27
C LEU A 589 13.19 13.96 13.15
N VAL A 590 12.72 12.87 12.57
CA VAL A 590 11.87 11.88 13.24
C VAL A 590 12.62 10.57 13.37
N HIS A 591 12.91 10.15 14.59
CA HIS A 591 13.35 8.80 14.89
C HIS A 591 12.13 7.89 14.97
N LEU A 592 12.09 6.88 14.10
CA LEU A 592 11.06 5.84 14.15
C LEU A 592 11.49 4.78 15.14
N GLY A 593 10.72 4.63 16.21
CA GLY A 593 10.92 3.59 17.21
C GLY A 593 10.95 2.21 16.57
N ALA A 594 11.70 1.31 17.19
CA ALA A 594 11.94 -0.01 16.65
C ALA A 594 11.72 -1.03 17.79
N GLU A 595 12.61 -1.99 17.93
CA GLU A 595 12.54 -3.13 18.83
C GLU A 595 12.92 -2.83 20.30
N GLU A 596 12.64 -1.61 20.80
CA GLU A 596 12.89 -1.20 22.19
C GLU A 596 12.10 0.06 22.62
N PRO A 597 11.94 0.32 23.93
CA PRO A 597 11.44 1.61 24.43
C PRO A 597 12.34 2.79 24.02
N ILE A 598 11.74 3.91 23.62
CA ILE A 598 12.50 5.06 23.07
C ILE A 598 13.35 5.82 24.09
N ASP A 599 13.19 5.58 25.40
CA ASP A 599 13.98 6.26 26.45
C ASP A 599 15.48 5.93 26.35
N GLY A 600 15.81 4.72 25.89
CA GLY A 600 17.20 4.32 25.65
C GLY A 600 17.86 5.18 24.56
N VAL A 601 17.15 5.39 23.46
CA VAL A 601 17.61 6.18 22.32
C VAL A 601 17.76 7.65 22.70
N VAL A 602 16.77 8.23 23.38
CA VAL A 602 16.80 9.63 23.81
C VAL A 602 17.96 9.89 24.78
N ARG A 603 18.18 9.00 25.77
CA ARG A 603 19.27 9.14 26.75
C ARG A 603 20.66 9.02 26.14
N ARG A 604 20.85 8.13 25.15
CA ARG A 604 22.14 7.95 24.48
C ARG A 604 22.48 9.13 23.57
N GLY A 605 21.49 9.89 23.11
CA GLY A 605 21.67 10.92 22.09
C GLY A 605 22.15 10.31 20.76
N GLY A 606 22.74 11.13 19.90
CA GLY A 606 23.35 10.73 18.64
C GLY A 606 22.93 11.64 17.49
N PHE A 607 22.67 11.06 16.32
CA PHE A 607 22.49 11.82 15.08
C PHE A 607 21.52 13.02 15.21
N LEU A 608 20.35 12.83 15.82
CA LEU A 608 19.38 13.91 15.99
C LEU A 608 19.93 15.03 16.88
N THR A 609 20.48 14.71 18.06
CA THR A 609 21.00 15.70 19.00
C THR A 609 22.21 16.45 18.46
N ASP A 610 23.05 15.75 17.68
CA ASP A 610 24.28 16.30 17.13
C ASP A 610 24.01 17.28 15.97
N HIS A 611 22.93 17.08 15.21
CA HIS A 611 22.65 17.86 13.99
C HIS A 611 21.47 18.83 14.13
N ALA A 612 20.61 18.69 15.14
CA ALA A 612 19.49 19.62 15.36
C ALA A 612 19.92 21.10 15.49
N PRO A 613 21.03 21.47 16.18
CA PRO A 613 21.48 22.87 16.27
C PRO A 613 21.86 23.49 14.93
N GLN A 614 22.50 22.71 14.06
CA GLN A 614 22.94 23.13 12.73
C GLN A 614 21.76 23.26 11.78
N LEU A 615 20.86 22.27 11.79
CA LEU A 615 19.70 22.22 10.90
C LEU A 615 18.52 23.06 11.38
N LYS A 616 18.61 23.63 12.59
CA LYS A 616 17.51 24.27 13.30
C LYS A 616 16.28 23.36 13.38
N ALA A 617 16.50 22.08 13.63
CA ALA A 617 15.47 21.06 13.48
C ALA A 617 14.66 20.82 14.75
N LEU A 618 13.40 20.43 14.57
CA LEU A 618 12.60 19.79 15.62
C LEU A 618 12.99 18.32 15.70
N MET A 619 13.36 17.85 16.89
CA MET A 619 13.61 16.43 17.12
C MET A 619 12.32 15.77 17.60
N VAL A 620 11.98 14.62 17.01
CA VAL A 620 10.80 13.82 17.35
C VAL A 620 11.22 12.36 17.44
N TYR A 621 10.83 11.68 18.50
CA TYR A 621 11.04 10.25 18.70
C TYR A 621 9.67 9.63 18.90
N ILE A 622 9.24 8.75 18.00
CA ILE A 622 7.92 8.13 18.08
C ILE A 622 8.12 6.68 18.51
N GLU A 623 7.44 6.26 19.57
CA GLU A 623 7.56 4.90 20.08
C GLU A 623 6.72 3.92 19.26
N HIS A 624 7.30 2.75 19.00
CA HIS A 624 6.64 1.69 18.25
C HIS A 624 5.49 1.10 19.08
N ARG A 625 4.37 0.76 18.44
CA ARG A 625 3.30 -0.02 19.10
C ARG A 625 3.86 -1.34 19.66
N TYR A 626 3.40 -1.80 20.81
CA TYR A 626 3.90 -3.00 21.51
C TYR A 626 5.30 -2.90 22.12
N TYR A 627 5.95 -1.74 22.08
CA TYR A 627 7.21 -1.48 22.78
C TYR A 627 7.05 -0.30 23.77
N GLY A 628 7.78 -0.36 24.88
CA GLY A 628 7.75 0.69 25.90
C GLY A 628 6.36 0.95 26.48
N GLU A 629 5.93 2.21 26.49
CA GLU A 629 4.62 2.61 27.01
C GLU A 629 3.51 2.60 25.95
N SER A 630 3.88 2.44 24.68
CA SER A 630 2.96 2.47 23.53
C SER A 630 2.31 1.10 23.33
N MET A 631 1.45 0.73 24.27
CA MET A 631 0.92 -0.62 24.37
C MET A 631 -0.57 -0.65 24.01
N PRO A 632 -0.96 -1.25 22.87
CA PRO A 632 -2.36 -1.55 22.60
C PRO A 632 -2.97 -2.36 23.75
N PHE A 633 -4.25 -2.16 24.02
CA PHE A 633 -4.95 -2.81 25.14
C PHE A 633 -4.43 -2.47 26.55
N GLY A 634 -3.55 -1.47 26.68
CA GLY A 634 -3.20 -0.82 27.94
C GLY A 634 -2.06 -1.45 28.74
N SER A 635 -1.73 -2.74 28.55
CA SER A 635 -0.58 -3.38 29.21
C SER A 635 0.01 -4.51 28.38
N ALA A 636 1.30 -4.81 28.60
CA ALA A 636 1.99 -5.89 27.91
C ALA A 636 1.35 -7.25 28.21
N GLU A 637 0.88 -7.45 29.45
CA GLU A 637 0.17 -8.68 29.84
C GLU A 637 -1.04 -8.97 28.96
N VAL A 638 -1.83 -7.94 28.62
CA VAL A 638 -3.01 -8.09 27.75
C VAL A 638 -2.59 -8.14 26.27
N ALA A 639 -1.70 -7.24 25.84
CA ALA A 639 -1.27 -7.13 24.46
C ALA A 639 -0.62 -8.41 23.94
N PHE A 640 0.18 -9.08 24.78
CA PHE A 640 0.90 -10.32 24.45
C PHE A 640 0.17 -11.59 24.91
N LYS A 641 -1.10 -11.49 25.30
CA LYS A 641 -1.88 -12.62 25.84
C LYS A 641 -2.16 -13.72 24.81
N ASN A 642 -2.56 -13.34 23.60
CA ASN A 642 -2.89 -14.27 22.52
C ASN A 642 -2.75 -13.61 21.13
N THR A 643 -2.95 -14.41 20.09
CA THR A 643 -2.90 -13.97 18.68
C THR A 643 -3.93 -12.91 18.31
N SER A 644 -5.10 -12.90 18.96
CA SER A 644 -6.14 -11.91 18.66
C SER A 644 -5.73 -10.50 19.08
N THR A 645 -4.90 -10.36 20.12
CA THR A 645 -4.31 -9.08 20.52
C THR A 645 -2.98 -8.83 19.82
N LEU A 646 -2.16 -9.85 19.57
CA LEU A 646 -0.88 -9.69 18.88
C LEU A 646 -1.00 -9.44 17.38
N GLY A 647 -2.11 -9.79 16.75
CA GLY A 647 -2.32 -9.63 15.30
C GLY A 647 -2.06 -8.23 14.75
N TYR A 648 -2.26 -7.19 15.58
CA TYR A 648 -2.02 -5.78 15.22
C TYR A 648 -0.56 -5.33 15.35
N PHE A 649 0.32 -6.23 15.77
CA PHE A 649 1.75 -6.00 15.86
C PHE A 649 2.41 -6.39 14.53
N ASN A 650 2.48 -5.40 13.63
CA ASN A 650 3.18 -5.51 12.36
C ASN A 650 3.67 -4.14 11.89
N SER A 651 4.58 -4.17 10.91
CA SER A 651 5.20 -2.98 10.33
C SER A 651 4.18 -2.07 9.63
N ALA A 652 3.20 -2.58 8.88
CA ALA A 652 2.25 -1.72 8.16
C ALA A 652 1.45 -0.83 9.12
N GLN A 653 0.95 -1.41 10.21
CA GLN A 653 0.24 -0.68 11.26
C GLN A 653 1.16 0.33 11.97
N ALA A 654 2.41 -0.04 12.26
CA ALA A 654 3.37 0.86 12.88
C ALA A 654 3.76 2.03 11.96
N LEU A 655 3.87 1.82 10.65
CA LEU A 655 4.13 2.89 9.70
C LEU A 655 2.94 3.86 9.60
N ALA A 656 1.71 3.35 9.58
CA ALA A 656 0.50 4.18 9.63
C ALA A 656 0.43 4.98 10.95
N ASP A 657 0.82 4.37 12.07
CA ASP A 657 0.90 5.06 13.36
C ASP A 657 1.83 6.27 13.33
N TYR A 658 3.04 6.07 12.81
CA TYR A 658 4.03 7.14 12.69
C TYR A 658 3.53 8.27 11.79
N MET A 659 2.82 7.92 10.72
CA MET A 659 2.25 8.90 9.79
C MET A 659 1.21 9.77 10.51
N GLU A 660 0.27 9.18 11.24
CA GLU A 660 -0.75 9.90 12.00
C GLU A 660 -0.14 10.83 13.06
N VAL A 661 0.87 10.37 13.80
CA VAL A 661 1.58 11.19 14.79
C VAL A 661 2.28 12.38 14.11
N ILE A 662 2.96 12.16 12.97
CA ILE A 662 3.66 13.23 12.25
C ILE A 662 2.67 14.26 11.69
N LEU A 663 1.57 13.82 11.06
CA LEU A 663 0.56 14.72 10.50
C LEU A 663 -0.12 15.55 11.60
N SER A 664 -0.50 14.90 12.71
CA SER A 664 -1.05 15.57 13.89
C SER A 664 -0.07 16.59 14.47
N LEU A 665 1.21 16.23 14.59
CA LEU A 665 2.24 17.15 15.08
C LEU A 665 2.42 18.35 14.16
N LYS A 666 2.48 18.13 12.84
CA LYS A 666 2.60 19.21 11.85
C LYS A 666 1.44 20.18 11.96
N LYS A 667 0.20 19.68 12.04
CA LYS A 667 -1.00 20.50 12.22
C LYS A 667 -0.98 21.30 13.52
N ASN A 668 -0.65 20.65 14.64
CA ASN A 668 -0.62 21.29 15.96
C ASN A 668 0.45 22.38 16.09
N LEU A 669 1.51 22.30 15.30
CA LEU A 669 2.60 23.28 15.28
C LEU A 669 2.53 24.26 14.10
N SER A 670 1.46 24.21 13.29
CA SER A 670 1.32 24.96 12.03
C SER A 670 2.52 24.79 11.09
N ALA A 671 3.11 23.59 11.09
CA ALA A 671 4.34 23.20 10.42
C ALA A 671 4.06 22.32 9.19
N GLU A 672 2.93 22.46 8.52
CA GLU A 672 2.51 21.67 7.35
C GLU A 672 3.54 21.72 6.21
N SER A 673 4.23 22.86 6.05
CA SER A 673 5.29 23.06 5.06
C SER A 673 6.68 22.56 5.51
N SER A 674 6.87 22.18 6.78
CA SER A 674 8.16 21.69 7.28
C SER A 674 8.52 20.35 6.64
N PRO A 675 9.74 20.21 6.10
CA PRO A 675 10.20 18.94 5.55
C PRO A 675 10.48 17.95 6.69
N VAL A 676 10.10 16.69 6.48
CA VAL A 676 10.29 15.61 7.47
C VAL A 676 11.36 14.65 6.97
N ILE A 677 12.35 14.36 7.81
CA ILE A 677 13.34 13.31 7.55
C ILE A 677 13.17 12.22 8.60
N VAL A 678 12.81 11.01 8.15
CA VAL A 678 12.66 9.85 9.04
C VAL A 678 13.98 9.09 9.17
N ILE A 679 14.27 8.59 10.36
CA ILE A 679 15.59 8.08 10.72
C ILE A 679 15.44 6.80 11.54
N GLY A 680 16.23 5.78 11.23
CA GLY A 680 16.28 4.56 12.03
C GLY A 680 17.50 3.69 11.71
N GLY A 681 17.80 2.77 12.63
CA GLY A 681 18.87 1.78 12.49
C GLY A 681 18.31 0.35 12.53
N SER A 682 18.96 -0.61 11.87
CA SER A 682 18.50 -2.03 11.87
C SER A 682 17.05 -2.16 11.39
N TYR A 683 16.14 -2.75 12.17
CA TYR A 683 14.70 -2.80 11.86
C TYR A 683 14.08 -1.40 11.81
N GLY A 684 14.46 -0.48 12.70
CA GLY A 684 14.10 0.94 12.57
C GLY A 684 14.57 1.57 11.25
N GLY A 685 15.69 1.10 10.69
CA GLY A 685 16.18 1.52 9.37
C GLY A 685 15.34 0.95 8.23
N MET A 686 14.83 -0.28 8.37
CA MET A 686 13.83 -0.85 7.44
C MET A 686 12.54 -0.05 7.51
N LEU A 687 12.04 0.24 8.71
CA LEU A 687 10.87 1.11 8.92
C LEU A 687 11.06 2.49 8.30
N ALA A 688 12.21 3.15 8.48
CA ALA A 688 12.47 4.45 7.85
C ALA A 688 12.44 4.36 6.31
N THR A 689 12.97 3.27 5.74
CA THR A 689 12.92 3.03 4.29
C THR A 689 11.49 2.81 3.82
N TRP A 690 10.76 1.88 4.44
CA TRP A 690 9.39 1.53 4.08
C TRP A 690 8.41 2.68 4.32
N PHE A 691 8.59 3.46 5.40
CA PHE A 691 7.83 4.69 5.66
C PHE A 691 7.96 5.65 4.48
N ARG A 692 9.19 5.84 3.99
CA ARG A 692 9.45 6.75 2.89
C ARG A 692 8.89 6.26 1.56
N LEU A 693 8.82 4.94 1.36
CA LEU A 693 8.18 4.33 0.19
C LEU A 693 6.65 4.45 0.24
N LYS A 694 6.04 4.21 1.41
CA LYS A 694 4.58 4.17 1.57
C LYS A 694 3.95 5.54 1.81
N TYR A 695 4.64 6.45 2.50
CA TYR A 695 4.16 7.80 2.82
C TYR A 695 5.12 8.88 2.30
N PRO A 696 5.37 8.90 0.97
CA PRO A 696 6.33 9.83 0.38
C PRO A 696 5.85 11.29 0.47
N HIS A 697 4.53 11.53 0.57
CA HIS A 697 3.95 12.85 0.84
C HIS A 697 4.24 13.37 2.25
N VAL A 698 4.53 12.47 3.20
CA VAL A 698 4.83 12.83 4.59
C VAL A 698 6.33 12.98 4.80
N ALA A 699 7.12 11.96 4.46
CA ALA A 699 8.58 11.98 4.60
C ALA A 699 9.27 12.45 3.32
N HIS A 700 10.08 13.50 3.42
CA HIS A 700 10.86 14.03 2.31
C HIS A 700 12.11 13.17 2.05
N GLY A 701 12.70 12.62 3.10
CA GLY A 701 13.85 11.74 3.02
C GLY A 701 13.88 10.73 4.17
N ALA A 702 14.71 9.70 4.00
CA ALA A 702 14.96 8.70 5.02
C ALA A 702 16.47 8.49 5.21
N LEU A 703 16.92 8.40 6.47
CA LEU A 703 18.23 7.89 6.84
C LEU A 703 18.06 6.47 7.39
N ALA A 704 18.31 5.48 6.55
CA ALA A 704 18.21 4.07 6.88
C ALA A 704 19.60 3.49 7.18
N SER A 705 20.00 3.48 8.45
CA SER A 705 21.31 2.99 8.87
C SER A 705 21.29 1.47 9.05
N SER A 706 22.14 0.74 8.33
CA SER A 706 22.29 -0.72 8.46
C SER A 706 20.97 -1.50 8.29
N ALA A 707 20.08 -1.05 7.41
CA ALA A 707 18.78 -1.68 7.17
C ALA A 707 18.90 -2.94 6.27
N PRO A 708 18.57 -4.16 6.74
CA PRO A 708 18.76 -5.39 5.98
C PRO A 708 17.65 -5.70 4.95
N ILE A 709 17.19 -4.70 4.18
CA ILE A 709 16.04 -4.84 3.27
C ILE A 709 16.25 -5.82 2.10
N LEU A 710 17.50 -6.15 1.76
CA LEU A 710 17.82 -7.05 0.64
C LEU A 710 17.84 -8.53 1.02
N TYR A 711 17.69 -8.87 2.31
CA TYR A 711 17.69 -10.26 2.78
C TYR A 711 16.34 -10.97 2.61
N PHE A 712 15.26 -10.23 2.32
CA PHE A 712 13.95 -10.81 2.05
C PHE A 712 13.85 -11.44 0.65
N ASP A 713 14.74 -11.07 -0.26
CA ASP A 713 14.79 -11.58 -1.63
C ASP A 713 16.10 -12.36 -1.87
N ASP A 714 16.18 -13.12 -2.94
CA ASP A 714 17.41 -13.85 -3.32
C ASP A 714 18.51 -12.92 -3.89
N ILE A 715 18.45 -11.60 -3.60
CA ILE A 715 19.46 -10.61 -3.99
C ILE A 715 20.70 -10.72 -3.10
N ALA A 716 20.50 -10.70 -1.78
CA ALA A 716 21.59 -10.91 -0.84
C ALA A 716 21.87 -12.42 -0.73
N PRO A 717 23.13 -12.86 -0.82
CA PRO A 717 23.45 -14.25 -0.53
C PRO A 717 22.99 -14.61 0.88
N LYS A 718 22.26 -15.72 1.03
CA LYS A 718 21.74 -16.19 2.32
C LYS A 718 22.83 -16.36 3.39
N HIS A 719 24.07 -16.66 2.97
CA HIS A 719 25.24 -16.78 3.85
C HIS A 719 26.01 -15.48 4.09
N GLY A 720 25.63 -14.38 3.42
CA GLY A 720 26.40 -13.14 3.42
C GLY A 720 26.62 -12.55 4.81
N TYR A 721 25.65 -12.66 5.73
CA TYR A 721 25.80 -12.18 7.10
C TYR A 721 26.95 -12.90 7.82
N TYR A 722 26.91 -14.23 7.84
CA TYR A 722 27.92 -15.06 8.51
C TYR A 722 29.28 -15.01 7.82
N SER A 723 29.34 -14.82 6.49
CA SER A 723 30.59 -14.58 5.77
C SER A 723 31.25 -13.27 6.21
N VAL A 724 30.47 -12.20 6.43
CA VAL A 724 30.99 -10.93 6.96
C VAL A 724 31.50 -11.11 8.38
N VAL A 725 30.72 -11.75 9.27
CA VAL A 725 31.16 -12.04 10.65
C VAL A 725 32.47 -12.83 10.63
N SER A 726 32.54 -13.90 9.84
CA SER A 726 33.73 -14.73 9.67
C SER A 726 34.94 -13.93 9.17
N LYS A 727 34.74 -13.03 8.20
CA LYS A 727 35.78 -12.14 7.69
C LYS A 727 36.31 -11.20 8.76
N VAL A 728 35.45 -10.60 9.59
CA VAL A 728 35.88 -9.69 10.67
C VAL A 728 36.80 -10.41 11.66
N PHE A 729 36.46 -11.64 12.06
CA PHE A 729 37.34 -12.45 12.92
C PHE A 729 38.65 -12.83 12.23
N SER A 730 38.60 -13.21 10.94
CA SER A 730 39.78 -13.57 10.15
C SER A 730 40.75 -12.39 9.95
N ASP A 731 40.21 -11.18 9.72
CA ASP A 731 40.97 -9.93 9.54
C ASP A 731 41.69 -9.53 10.84
N VAL A 732 41.11 -9.84 12.01
CA VAL A 732 41.74 -9.60 13.32
C VAL A 732 42.78 -10.67 13.65
N SER A 733 42.43 -11.96 13.56
CA SER A 733 43.36 -13.07 13.78
C SER A 733 42.91 -14.36 13.12
N LYS A 734 43.74 -14.86 12.19
CA LYS A 734 43.57 -16.19 11.58
C LYS A 734 43.65 -17.33 12.60
N SER A 735 44.46 -17.18 13.66
CA SER A 735 44.57 -18.18 14.73
C SER A 735 43.25 -18.29 15.50
N CYS A 736 42.75 -17.16 15.99
CA CYS A 736 41.45 -17.04 16.65
C CYS A 736 40.31 -17.63 15.80
N TYR A 737 40.24 -17.22 14.53
CA TYR A 737 39.29 -17.74 13.55
C TYR A 737 39.31 -19.28 13.46
N ASN A 738 40.50 -19.89 13.35
CA ASN A 738 40.66 -21.34 13.23
C ASN A 738 40.29 -22.07 14.53
N VAL A 739 40.58 -21.48 15.70
CA VAL A 739 40.17 -22.03 17.00
C VAL A 739 38.65 -22.08 17.10
N ILE A 740 37.97 -20.98 16.76
CA ILE A 740 36.51 -20.93 16.73
C ILE A 740 35.97 -21.98 15.76
N LYS A 741 36.48 -22.01 14.53
CA LYS A 741 36.04 -22.96 13.49
C LYS A 741 36.16 -24.43 13.92
N HIS A 742 37.26 -24.83 14.54
CA HIS A 742 37.45 -26.21 14.99
C HIS A 742 36.72 -26.54 16.31
N SER A 743 36.33 -25.52 17.08
CA SER A 743 35.64 -25.74 18.36
C SER A 743 34.26 -26.38 18.19
N TRP A 744 33.57 -26.11 17.08
CA TRP A 744 32.24 -26.65 16.82
C TRP A 744 32.21 -28.18 16.75
N SER A 745 33.14 -28.77 15.98
CA SER A 745 33.29 -30.23 15.90
C SER A 745 33.77 -30.83 17.21
N GLU A 746 34.57 -30.10 17.98
CA GLU A 746 35.02 -30.56 19.29
C GLU A 746 33.87 -30.60 20.32
N ILE A 747 32.96 -29.62 20.27
CA ILE A 747 31.74 -29.60 21.08
C ILE A 747 30.91 -30.85 20.79
N ASP A 748 30.68 -31.20 19.52
CA ASP A 748 29.92 -32.41 19.15
C ASP A 748 30.64 -33.70 19.57
N ARG A 749 31.97 -33.73 19.39
CA ARG A 749 32.79 -34.88 19.76
C ARG A 749 32.72 -35.14 21.27
N ILE A 750 32.74 -34.10 22.11
CA ILE A 750 32.58 -34.27 23.56
C ILE A 750 31.14 -34.60 23.90
N ALA A 751 30.15 -33.91 23.32
CA ALA A 751 28.74 -34.13 23.62
C ALA A 751 28.26 -35.57 23.34
N SER A 752 28.84 -36.24 22.35
CA SER A 752 28.53 -37.64 22.02
C SER A 752 29.10 -38.67 23.01
N GLN A 753 29.99 -38.26 23.92
CA GLN A 753 30.58 -39.13 24.94
C GLN A 753 29.67 -39.26 26.17
N PRO A 754 29.74 -40.38 26.92
CA PRO A 754 29.08 -40.49 28.22
C PRO A 754 29.50 -39.35 29.15
N ASN A 755 28.53 -38.66 29.77
CA ASN A 755 28.73 -37.46 30.59
C ASN A 755 29.34 -36.24 29.85
N GLY A 756 29.37 -36.26 28.52
CA GLY A 756 29.91 -35.19 27.68
C GLY A 756 29.28 -33.82 27.92
N LEU A 757 27.94 -33.77 27.96
CA LEU A 757 27.19 -32.54 28.23
C LEU A 757 27.47 -31.96 29.63
N ALA A 758 27.69 -32.82 30.63
CA ALA A 758 28.07 -32.40 31.98
C ALA A 758 29.51 -31.84 32.01
N LEU A 759 30.42 -32.42 31.21
CA LEU A 759 31.77 -31.89 31.04
C LEU A 759 31.74 -30.53 30.35
N LEU A 760 30.98 -30.37 29.27
CA LEU A 760 30.79 -29.07 28.59
C LEU A 760 30.21 -28.02 29.54
N SER A 761 29.19 -28.40 30.33
CA SER A 761 28.60 -27.54 31.37
C SER A 761 29.65 -27.05 32.37
N ARG A 762 30.61 -27.91 32.74
CA ARG A 762 31.71 -27.56 33.64
C ARG A 762 32.77 -26.67 32.99
N ILE A 763 33.16 -26.96 31.74
CA ILE A 763 34.14 -26.15 30.97
C ILE A 763 33.62 -24.73 30.79
N PHE A 764 32.37 -24.60 30.34
CA PHE A 764 31.74 -23.31 30.08
C PHE A 764 31.08 -22.68 31.31
N LYS A 765 31.13 -23.34 32.47
CA LYS A 765 30.50 -22.90 33.73
C LYS A 765 29.04 -22.50 33.56
N THR A 766 28.22 -23.37 33.00
CA THR A 766 26.80 -23.07 32.77
C THR A 766 26.03 -23.02 34.09
N CYS A 767 25.02 -22.16 34.19
CA CYS A 767 24.18 -22.06 35.39
C CYS A 767 23.22 -23.26 35.55
N SER A 768 22.89 -23.93 34.44
CA SER A 768 22.11 -25.16 34.41
C SER A 768 22.79 -26.20 33.53
N PRO A 769 22.62 -27.51 33.80
CA PRO A 769 23.17 -28.56 32.95
C PRO A 769 22.64 -28.44 31.52
N LEU A 770 23.53 -28.54 30.53
CA LEU A 770 23.15 -28.57 29.11
C LEU A 770 22.27 -29.79 28.82
N LYS A 771 21.15 -29.55 28.14
CA LYS A 771 20.26 -30.62 27.65
C LYS A 771 20.74 -31.14 26.31
N GLU A 772 21.21 -30.25 25.45
CA GLU A 772 21.77 -30.57 24.14
C GLU A 772 23.02 -29.73 23.87
N SER A 773 23.89 -30.20 22.95
CA SER A 773 25.05 -29.40 22.51
C SER A 773 24.64 -28.18 21.68
N SER A 774 23.46 -28.24 21.05
CA SER A 774 22.84 -27.16 20.28
C SER A 774 22.64 -25.89 21.11
N ASP A 775 22.32 -26.01 22.40
CA ASP A 775 22.15 -24.90 23.34
C ASP A 775 23.44 -24.08 23.49
N LEU A 776 24.54 -24.77 23.78
CA LEU A 776 25.87 -24.14 23.88
C LEU A 776 26.31 -23.54 22.55
N LYS A 777 26.06 -24.24 21.45
CA LYS A 777 26.45 -23.76 20.12
C LYS A 777 25.75 -22.44 19.76
N ARG A 778 24.44 -22.36 19.99
CA ARG A 778 23.63 -21.16 19.75
C ARG A 778 24.09 -19.97 20.59
N HIS A 779 24.46 -20.22 21.84
CA HIS A 779 25.00 -19.19 22.72
C HIS A 779 26.35 -18.65 22.23
N LEU A 780 27.28 -19.53 21.85
CA LEU A 780 28.56 -19.14 21.25
C LEU A 780 28.38 -18.40 19.92
N GLU A 781 27.45 -18.86 19.08
CA GLU A 781 27.12 -18.20 17.82
C GLU A 781 26.69 -16.76 18.05
N LYS A 782 25.75 -16.53 19.00
CA LYS A 782 25.29 -15.21 19.41
C LYS A 782 26.45 -14.32 19.89
N ILE A 783 27.36 -14.84 20.71
CA ILE A 783 28.55 -14.08 21.17
C ILE A 783 29.37 -13.58 19.98
N TYR A 784 29.64 -14.44 19.00
CA TYR A 784 30.46 -14.07 17.85
C TYR A 784 29.75 -13.12 16.89
N THR A 785 28.47 -13.34 16.61
CA THR A 785 27.68 -12.46 15.75
C THR A 785 27.47 -11.09 16.40
N ASP A 786 27.11 -11.02 17.69
CA ASP A 786 26.95 -9.76 18.44
C ASP A 786 28.28 -8.99 18.50
N SER A 787 29.38 -9.69 18.76
CA SER A 787 30.71 -9.07 18.80
C SER A 787 31.09 -8.44 17.47
N ALA A 788 30.80 -9.11 16.34
CA ALA A 788 31.06 -8.54 15.03
C ALA A 788 30.11 -7.38 14.71
N GLN A 789 28.82 -7.52 15.03
CA GLN A 789 27.79 -6.51 14.77
C GLN A 789 28.05 -5.20 15.52
N PHE A 790 28.46 -5.28 16.79
CA PHE A 790 28.76 -4.13 17.63
C PHE A 790 30.27 -3.86 17.74
N ASN A 791 31.05 -4.23 16.72
CA ASN A 791 32.49 -4.06 16.70
C ASN A 791 32.91 -2.59 16.47
N LYS A 792 32.87 -1.77 17.52
CA LYS A 792 33.14 -0.33 17.46
C LYS A 792 34.26 0.13 18.41
N PRO A 793 34.90 1.28 18.14
CA PRO A 793 35.81 1.90 19.09
C PRO A 793 35.07 2.46 20.33
N PRO A 794 35.74 2.51 21.50
CA PRO A 794 37.07 1.95 21.77
C PRO A 794 37.06 0.44 22.08
N GLU A 795 35.89 -0.18 22.19
CA GLU A 795 35.76 -1.51 22.78
C GLU A 795 36.29 -2.65 21.92
N TYR A 796 36.17 -2.56 20.59
CA TYR A 796 36.58 -3.58 19.61
C TYR A 796 36.41 -5.03 20.12
N PRO A 797 35.18 -5.47 20.43
CA PRO A 797 34.88 -6.77 21.05
C PRO A 797 35.52 -7.97 20.34
N VAL A 798 35.58 -7.98 19.00
CA VAL A 798 36.26 -9.07 18.26
C VAL A 798 37.74 -9.15 18.61
N THR A 799 38.43 -7.99 18.69
CA THR A 799 39.83 -7.90 19.10
C THR A 799 40.03 -8.40 20.52
N ARG A 800 39.13 -8.06 21.45
CA ARG A 800 39.19 -8.55 22.85
C ARG A 800 39.04 -10.07 22.92
N ILE A 801 38.08 -10.64 22.21
CA ILE A 801 37.88 -12.09 22.14
C ILE A 801 39.11 -12.78 21.54
N CYS A 802 39.61 -12.29 20.41
CA CYS A 802 40.75 -12.92 19.76
C CYS A 802 42.04 -12.82 20.57
N ASN A 803 42.30 -11.70 21.24
CA ASN A 803 43.43 -11.58 22.16
C ASN A 803 43.35 -12.59 23.32
N ALA A 804 42.15 -12.84 23.87
CA ALA A 804 41.95 -13.84 24.92
C ALA A 804 42.16 -15.28 24.41
N ILE A 805 41.68 -15.58 23.19
CA ILE A 805 41.84 -16.89 22.55
C ILE A 805 43.31 -17.16 22.19
N ASP A 806 44.01 -16.18 21.64
CA ASP A 806 45.41 -16.32 21.18
C ASP A 806 46.42 -16.20 22.31
N GLY A 807 46.12 -15.43 23.36
CA GLY A 807 46.99 -15.28 24.53
C GLY A 807 47.06 -16.52 25.43
N ALA A 808 46.20 -17.52 25.22
CA ALA A 808 46.24 -18.78 25.95
C ALA A 808 47.34 -19.70 25.39
N SER A 809 48.25 -20.18 26.27
CA SER A 809 49.37 -21.06 25.87
C SER A 809 48.91 -22.27 25.05
N SER A 810 49.42 -22.38 23.82
CA SER A 810 49.05 -23.42 22.84
C SER A 810 49.49 -24.83 23.25
N SER A 811 50.41 -24.96 24.22
CA SER A 811 50.92 -26.25 24.71
C SER A 811 50.16 -26.82 25.91
N SER A 812 49.26 -26.06 26.56
CA SER A 812 48.61 -26.48 27.81
C SER A 812 47.10 -26.21 27.92
N SER A 813 46.50 -25.44 27.00
CA SER A 813 45.06 -25.14 27.03
C SER A 813 44.30 -25.84 25.91
N SER A 814 43.25 -26.60 26.24
CA SER A 814 42.37 -27.23 25.25
C SER A 814 41.65 -26.18 24.40
N ILE A 815 41.24 -26.55 23.18
CA ILE A 815 40.53 -25.65 22.27
C ILE A 815 39.28 -25.04 22.93
N LEU A 816 38.54 -25.82 23.72
CA LEU A 816 37.34 -25.35 24.43
C LEU A 816 37.66 -24.41 25.60
N ASN A 817 38.79 -24.60 26.30
CA ASN A 817 39.23 -23.64 27.31
C ASN A 817 39.60 -22.29 26.68
N ARG A 818 40.21 -22.29 25.49
CA ARG A 818 40.49 -21.06 24.73
C ARG A 818 39.19 -20.35 24.33
N VAL A 819 38.21 -21.10 23.83
CA VAL A 819 36.88 -20.55 23.50
C VAL A 819 36.17 -20.00 24.74
N TYR A 820 36.23 -20.69 25.87
CA TYR A 820 35.72 -20.19 27.15
C TYR A 820 36.39 -18.87 27.58
N LEU A 821 37.70 -18.69 27.38
CA LEU A 821 38.35 -17.41 27.63
C LEU A 821 37.82 -16.30 26.73
N GLY A 822 37.45 -16.63 25.48
CA GLY A 822 36.72 -15.73 24.58
C GLY A 822 35.35 -15.32 25.14
N VAL A 823 34.58 -16.27 25.68
CA VAL A 823 33.30 -15.99 26.36
C VAL A 823 33.51 -15.03 27.53
N VAL A 824 34.48 -15.30 28.40
CA VAL A 824 34.85 -14.42 29.54
C VAL A 824 35.26 -13.02 29.07
N ALA A 825 35.94 -12.92 27.93
CA ALA A 825 36.36 -11.63 27.36
C ALA A 825 35.18 -10.81 26.80
N HIS A 826 34.11 -11.47 26.37
CA HIS A 826 32.90 -10.83 25.87
C HIS A 826 31.94 -10.45 27.00
N GLU A 827 31.53 -11.42 27.81
CA GLU A 827 30.46 -11.29 28.81
C GLU A 827 30.96 -10.86 30.20
N GLY A 828 32.28 -10.78 30.37
CA GLY A 828 32.91 -10.59 31.67
C GLY A 828 32.93 -11.87 32.51
N LYS A 829 33.73 -11.88 33.58
CA LYS A 829 33.86 -13.05 34.45
C LYS A 829 32.63 -13.18 35.36
N GLN A 830 31.78 -14.16 35.07
CA GLN A 830 30.58 -14.46 35.86
C GLN A 830 30.75 -15.71 36.75
N LYS A 831 29.84 -15.89 37.73
CA LYS A 831 29.82 -17.09 38.59
C LYS A 831 29.46 -18.34 37.78
N CYS A 832 28.48 -18.20 36.89
CA CYS A 832 28.08 -19.14 35.86
C CYS A 832 27.45 -18.36 34.70
N TYR A 833 27.32 -18.97 33.53
CA TYR A 833 26.70 -18.38 32.34
C TYR A 833 25.34 -19.03 32.07
N GLY A 834 24.32 -18.20 31.89
CA GLY A 834 22.97 -18.64 31.56
C GLY A 834 22.90 -19.11 30.11
N ILE A 835 22.93 -20.44 29.90
CA ILE A 835 22.73 -21.04 28.58
C ILE A 835 21.29 -21.54 28.53
N GLY A 836 20.37 -20.64 28.21
CA GLY A 836 18.96 -20.91 28.01
C GLY A 836 18.65 -21.09 26.52
N GLY A 837 17.95 -22.16 26.17
CA GLY A 837 17.33 -22.29 24.86
C GLY A 837 16.11 -21.38 24.78
N VAL A 838 15.99 -20.64 23.67
CA VAL A 838 14.85 -19.76 23.28
C VAL A 838 13.45 -20.34 23.61
N ARG A 839 13.33 -21.68 23.69
CA ARG A 839 12.08 -22.39 24.00
C ARG A 839 11.65 -22.37 25.48
N GLY A 840 12.51 -21.99 26.42
CA GLY A 840 12.21 -22.04 27.87
C GLY A 840 11.79 -20.71 28.52
N GLU A 841 12.08 -19.57 27.89
CA GLU A 841 11.94 -18.22 28.49
C GLU A 841 10.65 -17.49 28.08
N LEU A 842 9.82 -18.09 27.22
CA LEU A 842 8.56 -17.48 26.73
C LEU A 842 7.37 -17.58 27.71
N SER A 843 7.58 -18.12 28.93
CA SER A 843 6.53 -18.41 29.91
C SER A 843 6.36 -17.37 31.03
N THR A 844 7.15 -16.29 31.07
CA THR A 844 7.07 -15.26 32.12
C THR A 844 6.94 -13.83 31.56
N PRO A 845 6.21 -12.90 32.24
CA PRO A 845 5.85 -11.59 31.70
C PRO A 845 6.64 -10.41 32.31
N SER A 846 7.98 -10.48 32.37
CA SER A 846 8.78 -9.29 32.70
C SER A 846 8.96 -8.37 31.48
N PHE A 847 9.28 -7.08 31.73
CA PHE A 847 9.36 -6.06 30.66
C PHE A 847 10.43 -6.38 29.59
N SER A 848 11.58 -6.96 29.98
CA SER A 848 12.60 -7.41 29.02
C SER A 848 12.18 -8.66 28.22
N GLU A 849 11.24 -9.46 28.74
CA GLU A 849 10.69 -10.63 28.03
C GLU A 849 9.60 -10.20 27.03
N ALA A 850 8.90 -9.08 27.25
CA ALA A 850 7.91 -8.54 26.31
C ALA A 850 8.56 -8.10 24.99
N ASP A 851 9.70 -7.39 25.05
CA ASP A 851 10.45 -6.96 23.87
C ASP A 851 10.93 -8.18 23.05
N TYR A 852 11.42 -9.22 23.76
CA TYR A 852 11.86 -10.48 23.14
C TYR A 852 10.72 -11.26 22.50
N LYS A 853 9.58 -11.38 23.20
CA LYS A 853 8.36 -12.00 22.66
C LYS A 853 7.83 -11.23 21.47
N GLY A 854 7.95 -9.91 21.48
CA GLY A 854 7.60 -9.03 20.37
C GLY A 854 8.44 -9.25 19.12
N TRP A 855 9.76 -9.25 19.28
CA TRP A 855 10.65 -9.55 18.17
C TRP A 855 10.40 -10.95 17.59
N THR A 856 10.21 -11.95 18.47
CA THR A 856 9.90 -13.34 18.07
C THR A 856 8.58 -13.42 17.30
N TRP A 857 7.57 -12.65 17.71
CA TRP A 857 6.30 -12.55 16.99
C TRP A 857 6.51 -11.99 15.57
N GLN A 858 7.28 -10.91 15.45
CA GLN A 858 7.55 -10.29 14.15
C GLN A 858 8.33 -11.21 13.21
N THR A 859 9.32 -11.96 13.71
CA THR A 859 10.04 -12.97 12.90
C THR A 859 9.14 -14.15 12.52
N CYS A 860 8.11 -14.44 13.31
CA CYS A 860 7.08 -15.44 13.03
C CYS A 860 5.96 -14.98 12.10
N THR A 861 5.91 -13.70 11.69
CA THR A 861 4.79 -13.15 10.92
C THR A 861 5.24 -12.40 9.68
N GLU A 862 6.23 -11.52 9.79
CA GLU A 862 6.65 -10.61 8.71
C GLU A 862 8.18 -10.60 8.48
N ILE A 863 9.02 -10.60 9.52
CA ILE A 863 10.48 -10.44 9.43
C ILE A 863 11.19 -11.80 9.30
N ILE A 864 10.91 -12.53 8.22
CA ILE A 864 11.54 -13.84 7.97
C ILE A 864 12.83 -13.63 7.19
N LEU A 865 13.98 -13.68 7.89
CA LEU A 865 15.31 -13.53 7.30
C LEU A 865 15.98 -14.91 7.13
N PRO A 866 16.06 -15.45 5.90
CA PRO A 866 16.54 -16.82 5.66
C PRO A 866 18.07 -16.91 5.67
N LEU A 867 18.69 -16.50 6.78
CA LEU A 867 20.15 -16.52 6.94
C LEU A 867 20.68 -17.96 7.01
N GLN A 868 21.84 -18.20 6.40
CA GLN A 868 22.48 -19.51 6.29
C GLN A 868 23.97 -19.42 6.62
N CYS A 869 24.61 -20.54 6.90
CA CYS A 869 26.07 -20.63 7.03
C CYS A 869 26.64 -21.42 5.85
N GLY A 870 27.54 -20.80 5.09
CA GLY A 870 28.27 -21.46 4.00
C GLY A 870 29.58 -22.11 4.47
N ASN A 871 30.19 -22.93 3.60
CA ASN A 871 31.48 -23.59 3.85
C ASN A 871 32.66 -22.60 4.02
N ASP A 872 32.49 -21.38 3.54
CA ASP A 872 33.42 -20.26 3.64
C ASP A 872 33.45 -19.62 5.04
N THR A 873 32.53 -19.98 5.92
CA THR A 873 32.40 -19.37 7.25
C THR A 873 33.21 -20.10 8.33
N MET A 874 33.38 -19.45 9.49
CA MET A 874 33.89 -20.11 10.71
C MET A 874 32.82 -20.90 11.45
N PHE A 875 31.56 -20.80 11.02
CA PHE A 875 30.43 -21.50 11.61
C PHE A 875 30.22 -22.85 10.91
N PRO A 876 29.56 -23.83 11.55
CA PRO A 876 29.11 -25.03 10.86
C PRO A 876 28.16 -24.67 9.71
N SER A 877 28.18 -25.46 8.62
CA SER A 877 27.20 -25.29 7.55
C SER A 877 25.79 -25.51 8.10
N ILE A 878 24.92 -24.51 7.95
CA ILE A 878 23.53 -24.54 8.40
C ILE A 878 22.67 -24.03 7.25
N THR A 879 21.69 -24.85 6.87
CA THR A 879 20.63 -24.46 5.95
C THR A 879 19.47 -23.87 6.75
N PHE A 880 18.86 -22.81 6.22
CA PHE A 880 17.66 -22.22 6.82
C PHE A 880 16.50 -23.22 6.64
N ASP A 881 15.93 -23.66 7.75
CA ASP A 881 14.82 -24.60 7.80
C ASP A 881 13.51 -23.83 7.98
N LEU A 882 12.85 -23.54 6.85
CA LEU A 882 11.58 -22.81 6.86
C LEU A 882 10.46 -23.63 7.51
N ASP A 883 10.47 -24.95 7.36
CA ASP A 883 9.44 -25.83 7.92
C ASP A 883 9.59 -25.89 9.44
N GLY A 884 10.82 -26.03 9.95
CA GLY A 884 11.11 -25.96 11.38
C GLY A 884 10.75 -24.61 12.01
N GLU A 885 10.94 -23.49 11.29
CA GLU A 885 10.49 -22.18 11.75
C GLU A 885 8.96 -22.08 11.75
N ALA A 886 8.29 -22.62 10.74
CA ALA A 886 6.83 -22.68 10.68
C ALA A 886 6.25 -23.47 11.86
N GLU A 887 6.82 -24.64 12.16
CA GLU A 887 6.44 -25.45 13.30
C GLU A 887 6.68 -24.73 14.63
N PHE A 888 7.80 -24.02 14.77
CA PHE A 888 8.08 -23.21 15.95
C PHE A 888 7.04 -22.10 16.16
N CYS A 889 6.73 -21.34 15.11
CA CYS A 889 5.75 -20.25 15.17
C CYS A 889 4.33 -20.77 15.42
N GLN A 890 3.97 -21.91 14.82
CA GLN A 890 2.70 -22.59 15.09
C GLN A 890 2.63 -23.09 16.54
N MET A 891 3.73 -23.60 17.10
CA MET A 891 3.77 -24.08 18.49
C MET A 891 3.67 -22.94 19.51
N ILE A 892 4.39 -21.84 19.31
CA ILE A 892 4.47 -20.74 20.28
C ILE A 892 3.27 -19.80 20.18
N PHE A 893 2.85 -19.48 18.96
CA PHE A 893 1.82 -18.49 18.71
C PHE A 893 0.57 -19.06 18.04
N GLY A 894 0.61 -20.25 17.44
CA GLY A 894 -0.52 -20.75 16.65
C GLY A 894 -0.71 -19.97 15.35
N VAL A 895 0.40 -19.47 14.77
CA VAL A 895 0.40 -18.59 13.61
C VAL A 895 1.11 -19.24 12.42
N THR A 896 0.57 -19.05 11.23
CA THR A 896 1.16 -19.52 9.98
C THR A 896 2.06 -18.45 9.38
N LEU A 897 3.29 -18.81 9.00
CA LEU A 897 4.23 -17.89 8.37
C LEU A 897 3.69 -17.32 7.05
N ARG A 898 3.90 -16.02 6.82
CA ARG A 898 3.69 -15.36 5.51
C ARG A 898 5.03 -14.89 4.91
N PRO A 899 5.90 -15.81 4.43
CA PRO A 899 7.28 -15.51 4.04
C PRO A 899 7.45 -14.50 2.91
N HIS A 900 6.39 -14.24 2.13
CA HIS A 900 6.42 -13.31 1.02
C HIS A 900 5.73 -11.97 1.31
N TRP A 901 5.15 -11.79 2.50
CA TRP A 901 4.34 -10.60 2.79
C TRP A 901 5.15 -9.30 2.68
N ILE A 902 6.33 -9.22 3.30
CA ILE A 902 7.23 -8.06 3.19
C ILE A 902 7.61 -7.76 1.74
N LEU A 903 7.89 -8.79 0.94
CA LEU A 903 8.25 -8.64 -0.47
C LEU A 903 7.08 -8.14 -1.31
N ASN A 904 5.89 -8.67 -1.08
CA ASN A 904 4.68 -8.27 -1.80
C ASN A 904 4.34 -6.81 -1.44
N GLU A 905 4.40 -6.47 -0.16
CA GLU A 905 3.98 -5.17 0.35
C GLU A 905 4.99 -4.07 0.07
N TYR A 906 6.27 -4.26 0.42
CA TYR A 906 7.29 -3.21 0.30
C TYR A 906 8.21 -3.36 -0.92
N GLY A 907 8.14 -4.48 -1.62
CA GLY A 907 9.10 -4.85 -2.64
C GLY A 907 10.40 -5.38 -2.05
N GLY A 908 11.26 -5.90 -2.93
CA GLY A 908 12.58 -6.43 -2.57
C GLY A 908 13.46 -6.63 -3.81
N ARG A 909 12.84 -6.91 -4.96
CA ARG A 909 13.47 -6.80 -6.28
C ARG A 909 13.74 -5.35 -6.62
N VAL A 910 14.81 -4.78 -6.03
CA VAL A 910 15.40 -3.54 -6.54
C VAL A 910 15.84 -3.87 -7.95
N SER A 911 15.03 -3.45 -8.92
CA SER A 911 15.22 -3.79 -10.32
C SER A 911 16.63 -3.44 -10.72
#